data_AF-A0A3P1SF21-F1
#
_entry.id   AF-A0A3P1SF21-F1
#
_cell.length_a   1.000
_cell.length_b   1.000
_cell.length_c   1.000
_cell.angle_alpha   90.00
_cell.angle_beta   90.00
_cell.angle_gamma   90.00
#
_symmetry.space_group_name_H-M   'P 1'
#
loop_
_entity.id
_entity.type
_entity.pdbx_description
1 polymer ?
#
loop_
_entity_poly.entity_id
_entity_poly.type
_entity_poly.pdbx_seq_one_letter_code
_entity_poly.pdbx_strand_id
1 'polypeptide(L)'
;MAAMFAANDVPASTALPSAPALASPAPTPPVPALPIRGVDGIVPLNSDPRIAAWQRLQFGLFVHWGVYSVYEGSYKGVAQGIGYPEQIKAWMQIPDEEYLHAAHEWQATEWDPAALCAAAKNAGMTYVMITTKHHDGFCMWDTSTTDFNIVAQSAFGRDPLAELAKECAAQGLGLAFYFSIIDWTQHEAEPYANLNAIPESMMPFIEAQIEELLTKYGPIVEFWFDMGGPTPDQSDRLAATVRRCQPDTTVMNSRVWNDRGDFEVGGDNDIPDFFQYGPWESVRSIFPAAWSYCTTDKCDRSPETIIPQIRAAISDLVTVISGGGQFAYNIGPMGSGAIDPYDRQVLEGIGAWMDRHPRAIRGARPTWLPIEAASGGSWGQATAAGSELYLFPARWEEEVEIRLPGVANAVLRAKVDGIDRNAGDHATSNEAARDLPVRREGNDCVVTLVGPCPDDIQPVIRLDLDGPLRVLPASAVVLTAATDAGLSSAALDTAETLIPSPEGTPSITPDQQHAAHRDTAPSRARAQVRAHDLVAHRSAKGYSGGVAAYDAVVVNPSDAAFPHVRLRFSFDEGALPSPTTMYRLTWGDTSLEVSGAELSAGPLHVGAHVGAHAAARLRIEYAHPFYYADALDLRVASIEVECSEQAPSPTAPVVCAEPASVEAYRGERVRLAAAIDAWPPPTYQWYRLEIKADLPDESQDEPRDVHLYLSDELPSHNALPGATTSVLEVEAPESVTSPARYVLVATNERGSVRTQPASVSLRSGEAQRGVPARVGAITVEAVMGENLSMSGDGANRIVTISAGTVLGCSVEVSGDPYPTLQWQVLRSGAVDWEDLPGQSATTWTRIIDTSFNGAKLRVQATNPAGTATSGMVTLRIQ
;
A
#
# COMPACT_ATOMS: atom_id res chain seq x y z
N MET A 1 76.02 1.66 18.90
CA MET A 1 76.55 2.75 19.75
C MET A 1 75.53 2.99 20.84
N ALA A 2 75.90 2.66 22.08
CA ALA A 2 75.02 2.60 23.24
C ALA A 2 75.30 3.78 24.19
N ALA A 3 74.25 4.33 24.82
CA ALA A 3 74.26 4.96 26.15
C ALA A 3 72.79 5.27 26.53
N MET A 4 72.16 4.53 27.44
CA MET A 4 72.10 4.76 28.90
C MET A 4 71.59 6.16 29.29
N PHE A 5 70.36 6.21 29.81
CA PHE A 5 69.86 7.28 30.66
C PHE A 5 69.55 6.71 32.04
N ALA A 6 70.19 7.27 33.07
CA ALA A 6 69.73 7.23 34.45
C ALA A 6 70.17 8.51 35.18
N ALA A 7 69.20 9.07 35.93
CA ALA A 7 69.30 9.89 37.14
C ALA A 7 69.80 11.36 37.03
N ASN A 8 68.93 12.34 37.35
CA ASN A 8 68.77 12.86 38.72
C ASN A 8 67.81 14.09 38.82
N ASP A 9 66.98 14.01 39.86
CA ASP A 9 66.25 14.99 40.68
C ASP A 9 66.54 16.49 40.54
N VAL A 10 65.48 17.33 40.65
CA VAL A 10 65.38 18.51 41.57
C VAL A 10 63.88 18.79 41.88
N PRO A 11 63.50 19.15 43.14
CA PRO A 11 62.10 19.19 43.59
C PRO A 11 61.41 20.56 43.52
N ALA A 12 60.07 20.48 43.49
CA ALA A 12 59.01 21.39 43.94
C ALA A 12 59.21 22.93 43.89
N SER A 13 58.37 23.59 43.08
CA SER A 13 57.93 24.97 43.28
C SER A 13 56.40 25.05 43.19
N THR A 14 55.81 25.56 44.26
CA THR A 14 54.42 25.92 44.59
C THR A 14 53.40 26.08 43.45
N ALA A 15 52.25 25.42 43.62
CA ALA A 15 51.05 25.53 42.78
C ALA A 15 50.37 26.91 42.91
N LEU A 16 49.97 27.48 41.76
CA LEU A 16 48.98 28.55 41.66
C LEU A 16 47.57 27.95 41.79
N PRO A 17 46.58 28.67 42.36
CA PRO A 17 45.23 28.14 42.51
C PRO A 17 44.58 27.94 41.14
N SER A 18 44.01 26.76 40.95
CA SER A 18 43.18 26.39 39.80
C SER A 18 41.99 27.33 39.70
N ALA A 19 41.74 27.87 38.51
CA ALA A 19 40.47 28.53 38.21
C ALA A 19 39.32 27.53 38.45
N PRO A 20 38.16 27.97 38.97
CA PRO A 20 37.04 27.06 39.21
C PRO A 20 36.56 26.48 37.88
N ALA A 21 36.40 25.17 37.83
CA ALA A 21 35.70 24.50 36.74
C ALA A 21 34.31 25.12 36.59
N LEU A 22 33.98 25.58 35.39
CA LEU A 22 32.61 25.97 35.04
C LEU A 22 31.70 24.77 35.32
N ALA A 23 30.79 24.93 36.27
CA ALA A 23 29.79 23.91 36.57
C ALA A 23 28.98 23.63 35.29
N SER A 24 28.76 22.37 34.97
CA SER A 24 27.80 21.99 33.93
C SER A 24 26.45 22.68 34.23
N PRO A 25 25.78 23.27 33.22
CA PRO A 25 24.49 23.90 33.43
C PRO A 25 23.53 22.90 34.09
N ALA A 26 22.73 23.37 35.04
CA ALA A 26 21.73 22.53 35.68
C ALA A 26 20.77 21.97 34.61
N PRO A 27 20.37 20.68 34.70
CA PRO A 27 19.45 20.10 33.73
C PRO A 27 18.16 20.92 33.69
N THR A 28 17.68 21.21 32.48
CA THR A 28 16.43 21.95 32.28
C THR A 28 15.30 21.21 32.99
N PRO A 29 14.46 21.90 33.80
CA PRO A 29 13.34 21.25 34.46
C PRO A 29 12.40 20.62 33.40
N PRO A 30 11.75 19.48 33.73
CA PRO A 30 10.80 18.85 32.82
C PRO A 30 9.72 19.84 32.36
N VAL A 31 9.41 19.81 31.08
CA VAL A 31 8.30 20.57 30.50
C VAL A 31 7.01 19.78 30.75
N PRO A 32 6.00 20.35 31.42
CA PRO A 32 4.78 19.62 31.75
C PRO A 32 3.97 19.25 30.51
N ALA A 33 3.16 18.20 30.63
CA ALA A 33 2.21 17.79 29.60
C ALA A 33 1.13 18.85 29.36
N LEU A 34 0.43 18.77 28.22
CA LEU A 34 -0.76 19.58 28.00
C LEU A 34 -1.88 19.12 28.95
N PRO A 35 -2.76 20.03 29.40
CA PRO A 35 -3.94 19.65 30.19
C PRO A 35 -4.85 18.66 29.46
N ILE A 36 -4.86 18.72 28.13
CA ILE A 36 -5.60 17.81 27.26
C ILE A 36 -4.73 16.61 26.89
N ARG A 37 -5.24 15.40 27.14
CA ARG A 37 -4.64 14.17 26.63
C ARG A 37 -4.82 14.12 25.10
N GLY A 38 -3.73 14.34 24.36
CA GLY A 38 -3.70 14.26 22.89
C GLY A 38 -4.03 12.87 22.33
N VAL A 39 -4.14 12.75 21.00
CA VAL A 39 -4.33 11.48 20.27
C VAL A 39 -2.99 10.76 20.06
N ASP A 40 -2.99 9.50 19.63
CA ASP A 40 -1.74 8.79 19.30
C ASP A 40 -0.95 9.51 18.21
N GLY A 41 0.33 9.76 18.46
CA GLY A 41 1.23 10.48 17.57
C GLY A 41 2.08 9.59 16.66
N ILE A 42 2.08 8.28 16.92
CA ILE A 42 2.81 7.30 16.11
C ILE A 42 1.88 6.74 15.04
N VAL A 43 2.36 6.63 13.81
CA VAL A 43 1.62 5.99 12.72
C VAL A 43 1.61 4.47 12.97
N PRO A 44 0.45 3.80 12.98
CA PRO A 44 0.39 2.37 13.22
C PRO A 44 1.01 1.58 12.05
N LEU A 45 1.26 0.28 12.27
CA LEU A 45 1.51 -0.64 11.16
C LEU A 45 0.25 -0.82 10.32
N ASN A 46 0.42 -1.31 9.10
CA ASN A 46 -0.68 -1.85 8.32
C ASN A 46 -1.38 -2.97 9.12
N SER A 47 -2.70 -3.12 8.93
CA SER A 47 -3.48 -4.19 9.55
C SER A 47 -3.23 -5.57 8.94
N ASP A 48 -2.76 -5.64 7.69
CA ASP A 48 -2.28 -6.89 7.09
C ASP A 48 -0.96 -7.30 7.79
N PRO A 49 -0.90 -8.47 8.45
CA PRO A 49 0.28 -8.90 9.20
C PRO A 49 1.54 -9.08 8.34
N ARG A 50 1.40 -9.38 7.03
CA ARG A 50 2.54 -9.55 6.11
C ARG A 50 3.19 -8.21 5.84
N ILE A 51 2.37 -7.23 5.47
CA ILE A 51 2.81 -5.84 5.25
C ILE A 51 3.36 -5.25 6.55
N ALA A 52 2.73 -5.56 7.69
CA ALA A 52 3.23 -5.14 8.99
C ALA A 52 4.60 -5.75 9.33
N ALA A 53 4.86 -7.01 8.98
CA ALA A 53 6.15 -7.65 9.16
C ALA A 53 7.21 -7.03 8.23
N TRP A 54 6.86 -6.78 6.97
CA TRP A 54 7.72 -6.08 6.02
C TRP A 54 8.06 -4.65 6.47
N GLN A 55 7.08 -3.87 6.93
CA GLN A 55 7.27 -2.52 7.49
C GLN A 55 8.21 -2.46 8.70
N ARG A 56 8.48 -3.59 9.37
CA ARG A 56 9.46 -3.67 10.47
C ARG A 56 10.89 -3.83 9.98
N LEU A 57 11.08 -4.19 8.71
CA LEU A 57 12.41 -4.33 8.11
C LEU A 57 13.06 -2.96 7.91
N GLN A 58 12.30 -1.95 7.47
CA GLN A 58 12.69 -0.54 7.32
C GLN A 58 13.79 -0.25 6.29
N PHE A 59 14.94 -0.93 6.39
CA PHE A 59 16.14 -0.63 5.64
C PHE A 59 16.82 -1.89 5.11
N GLY A 60 17.05 -1.97 3.81
CA GLY A 60 17.63 -3.13 3.13
C GLY A 60 18.81 -2.80 2.22
N LEU A 61 19.63 -3.82 1.95
CA LEU A 61 20.63 -3.77 0.89
C LEU A 61 19.99 -4.25 -0.41
N PHE A 62 20.15 -3.51 -1.50
CA PHE A 62 19.79 -3.97 -2.84
C PHE A 62 21.07 -4.24 -3.66
N VAL A 63 21.09 -5.31 -4.44
CA VAL A 63 22.27 -5.83 -5.12
C VAL A 63 21.96 -6.09 -6.60
N HIS A 64 22.52 -5.27 -7.48
CA HIS A 64 22.52 -5.51 -8.93
C HIS A 64 23.82 -6.19 -9.36
N TRP A 65 23.75 -7.49 -9.58
CA TRP A 65 24.89 -8.32 -9.96
C TRP A 65 24.48 -9.32 -11.05
N GLY A 66 25.27 -9.36 -12.12
CA GLY A 66 25.04 -10.22 -13.26
C GLY A 66 26.20 -10.12 -14.24
N VAL A 67 26.04 -10.71 -15.43
CA VAL A 67 27.10 -10.72 -16.47
C VAL A 67 27.50 -9.29 -16.86
N TYR A 68 26.57 -8.34 -16.83
CA TYR A 68 26.83 -6.92 -17.04
C TYR A 68 27.89 -6.32 -16.11
N SER A 69 28.10 -6.86 -14.90
CA SER A 69 29.15 -6.42 -13.97
C SER A 69 30.57 -6.71 -14.48
N VAL A 70 30.74 -7.67 -15.39
CA VAL A 70 32.03 -7.98 -16.04
C VAL A 70 32.46 -6.89 -17.02
N TYR A 71 31.49 -6.17 -17.58
CA TYR A 71 31.76 -5.11 -18.56
C TYR A 71 32.08 -3.75 -17.93
N GLU A 72 31.75 -3.56 -16.64
CA GLU A 72 32.08 -2.33 -15.90
C GLU A 72 31.55 -1.05 -16.57
N GLY A 73 30.42 -1.15 -17.29
CA GLY A 73 29.82 -0.04 -18.04
C GLY A 73 30.51 0.31 -19.36
N SER A 74 31.44 -0.53 -19.84
CA SER A 74 32.14 -0.32 -21.11
C SER A 74 32.19 -1.58 -21.97
N TYR A 75 32.14 -1.42 -23.29
CA TYR A 75 32.28 -2.52 -24.24
C TYR A 75 33.29 -2.16 -25.33
N LYS A 76 34.29 -3.03 -25.54
CA LYS A 76 35.39 -2.82 -26.51
C LYS A 76 36.10 -1.47 -26.37
N GLY A 77 36.31 -1.04 -25.13
CA GLY A 77 36.96 0.23 -24.79
C GLY A 77 36.09 1.47 -24.96
N VAL A 78 34.80 1.30 -25.24
CA VAL A 78 33.82 2.39 -25.37
C VAL A 78 32.86 2.35 -24.19
N ALA A 79 32.81 3.46 -23.43
CA ALA A 79 31.85 3.64 -22.34
C ALA A 79 30.42 3.71 -22.88
N GLN A 80 29.48 3.06 -22.20
CA GLN A 80 28.06 3.11 -22.55
C GLN A 80 27.48 4.50 -22.26
N GLY A 81 27.04 5.21 -23.30
CA GLY A 81 26.52 6.58 -23.18
C GLY A 81 25.02 6.72 -22.84
N ILE A 82 24.21 5.67 -23.00
CA ILE A 82 22.74 5.73 -22.85
C ILE A 82 22.28 4.69 -21.83
N GLY A 83 21.24 5.00 -21.05
CA GLY A 83 20.66 4.07 -20.08
C GLY A 83 21.62 3.68 -18.95
N TYR A 84 21.24 2.65 -18.21
CA TYR A 84 22.01 2.18 -17.06
C TYR A 84 23.00 1.08 -17.42
N PRO A 85 24.16 0.96 -16.73
CA PRO A 85 25.20 -0.02 -17.07
C PRO A 85 24.76 -1.50 -17.06
N GLU A 86 23.75 -1.88 -16.28
CA GLU A 86 23.21 -3.25 -16.28
C GLU A 86 22.42 -3.58 -17.55
N GLN A 87 22.12 -2.56 -18.37
CA GLN A 87 21.44 -2.69 -19.66
C GLN A 87 22.43 -2.67 -20.84
N ILE A 88 23.74 -2.84 -20.58
CA ILE A 88 24.80 -2.72 -21.59
C ILE A 88 24.63 -3.65 -22.79
N LYS A 89 24.11 -4.87 -22.57
CA LYS A 89 23.82 -5.82 -23.66
C LYS A 89 22.95 -5.17 -24.74
N ALA A 90 21.88 -4.50 -24.32
CA ALA A 90 20.96 -3.81 -25.22
C ALA A 90 21.58 -2.53 -25.79
N TRP A 91 22.05 -1.62 -24.93
CA TRP A 91 22.48 -0.28 -25.37
C TRP A 91 23.76 -0.26 -26.21
N MET A 92 24.63 -1.25 -26.02
CA MET A 92 25.85 -1.41 -26.82
C MET A 92 25.69 -2.46 -27.92
N GLN A 93 24.48 -3.04 -28.08
CA GLN A 93 24.15 -4.10 -29.03
C GLN A 93 25.20 -5.22 -29.01
N ILE A 94 25.55 -5.70 -27.81
CA ILE A 94 26.51 -6.77 -27.63
C ILE A 94 25.89 -8.05 -28.22
N PRO A 95 26.55 -8.71 -29.19
CA PRO A 95 26.04 -9.95 -29.76
C PRO A 95 25.85 -11.03 -28.69
N ASP A 96 24.80 -11.84 -28.80
CA ASP A 96 24.50 -12.90 -27.82
C ASP A 96 25.68 -13.86 -27.61
N GLU A 97 26.40 -14.21 -28.68
CA GLU A 97 27.60 -15.05 -28.60
C GLU A 97 28.72 -14.40 -27.78
N GLU A 98 28.94 -13.09 -27.90
CA GLU A 98 29.96 -12.38 -27.14
C GLU A 98 29.55 -12.21 -25.66
N TYR A 99 28.26 -11.97 -25.40
CA TYR A 99 27.74 -11.86 -24.04
C TYR A 99 27.78 -13.21 -23.33
N LEU A 100 27.40 -14.29 -24.01
CA LEU A 100 27.48 -15.65 -23.50
C LEU A 100 28.94 -16.08 -23.30
N HIS A 101 29.86 -15.68 -24.17
CA HIS A 101 31.29 -15.92 -23.96
C HIS A 101 31.81 -15.24 -22.70
N ALA A 102 31.42 -13.97 -22.45
CA ALA A 102 31.77 -13.29 -21.21
C ALA A 102 31.20 -14.01 -19.98
N ALA A 103 29.97 -14.52 -20.05
CA ALA A 103 29.40 -15.37 -19.01
C ALA A 103 30.20 -16.67 -18.82
N HIS A 104 30.59 -17.36 -19.90
CA HIS A 104 31.37 -18.60 -19.86
C HIS A 104 32.70 -18.42 -19.14
N GLU A 105 33.39 -17.31 -19.36
CA GLU A 105 34.68 -17.01 -18.73
C GLU A 105 34.55 -16.47 -17.29
N TRP A 106 33.35 -16.08 -16.89
CA TRP A 106 33.10 -15.44 -15.61
C TRP A 106 33.25 -16.41 -14.43
N GLN A 107 34.24 -16.13 -13.56
CA GLN A 107 34.59 -16.99 -12.42
C GLN A 107 34.15 -16.46 -11.05
N ALA A 108 33.86 -15.16 -10.93
CA ALA A 108 33.53 -14.48 -9.67
C ALA A 108 34.38 -14.96 -8.47
N THR A 109 35.71 -14.91 -8.61
CA THR A 109 36.67 -15.55 -7.68
C THR A 109 36.65 -14.98 -6.25
N GLU A 110 36.05 -13.81 -6.05
CA GLU A 110 35.97 -13.10 -4.79
C GLU A 110 34.53 -13.01 -4.26
N TRP A 111 33.58 -13.76 -4.84
CA TRP A 111 32.22 -13.87 -4.32
C TRP A 111 32.21 -14.46 -2.91
N ASP A 112 31.74 -13.65 -1.95
CA ASP A 112 31.59 -14.01 -0.55
C ASP A 112 30.23 -13.49 -0.01
N PRO A 113 29.17 -14.33 -0.02
CA PRO A 113 27.86 -13.94 0.46
C PRO A 113 27.84 -13.70 1.98
N ALA A 114 28.75 -14.32 2.75
CA ALA A 114 28.85 -14.09 4.18
C ALA A 114 29.36 -12.68 4.46
N ALA A 115 30.38 -12.23 3.72
CA ALA A 115 30.89 -10.86 3.79
C ALA A 115 29.86 -9.82 3.32
N LEU A 116 29.07 -10.13 2.28
CA LEU A 116 27.97 -9.28 1.81
C LEU A 116 26.88 -9.09 2.87
N CYS A 117 26.38 -10.20 3.44
CA CYS A 117 25.41 -10.15 4.53
C CYS A 117 25.98 -9.43 5.77
N ALA A 118 27.25 -9.65 6.10
CA ALA A 118 27.89 -8.96 7.21
C ALA A 118 27.99 -7.45 6.97
N ALA A 119 28.32 -7.02 5.75
CA ALA A 119 28.33 -5.61 5.37
C ALA A 119 26.94 -4.97 5.51
N ALA A 120 25.89 -5.62 5.01
CA ALA A 120 24.50 -5.16 5.16
C ALA A 120 24.11 -5.01 6.64
N LYS A 121 24.37 -6.05 7.43
CA LYS A 121 24.05 -6.08 8.86
C LYS A 121 24.79 -4.99 9.64
N ASN A 122 26.08 -4.80 9.37
CA ASN A 122 26.90 -3.78 10.01
C ASN A 122 26.47 -2.37 9.58
N ALA A 123 26.00 -2.19 8.33
CA ALA A 123 25.36 -0.96 7.88
C ALA A 123 23.97 -0.72 8.52
N GLY A 124 23.45 -1.71 9.25
CA GLY A 124 22.17 -1.64 9.95
C GLY A 124 20.94 -1.99 9.15
N MET A 125 21.14 -2.59 7.98
CA MET A 125 20.09 -3.15 7.16
C MET A 125 19.58 -4.48 7.76
N THR A 126 18.33 -4.80 7.48
CA THR A 126 17.65 -5.99 8.04
C THR A 126 17.29 -7.03 6.97
N TYR A 127 17.44 -6.70 5.69
CA TYR A 127 17.23 -7.61 4.58
C TYR A 127 18.21 -7.35 3.43
N VAL A 128 18.40 -8.35 2.57
CA VAL A 128 19.16 -8.25 1.32
C VAL A 128 18.25 -8.63 0.16
N MET A 129 18.14 -7.73 -0.81
CA MET A 129 17.48 -7.92 -2.09
C MET A 129 18.53 -8.10 -3.18
N ILE A 130 18.40 -9.14 -4.00
CA ILE A 130 19.32 -9.40 -5.12
C ILE A 130 18.56 -9.62 -6.43
N THR A 131 19.16 -9.14 -7.51
CA THR A 131 18.73 -9.40 -8.88
C THR A 131 18.82 -10.90 -9.20
N THR A 132 17.67 -11.59 -9.19
CA THR A 132 17.61 -13.01 -9.58
C THR A 132 17.73 -13.16 -11.08
N LYS A 133 17.08 -12.26 -11.82
CA LYS A 133 17.16 -12.10 -13.27
C LYS A 133 16.92 -10.63 -13.60
N HIS A 134 17.80 -10.03 -14.39
CA HIS A 134 17.60 -8.68 -14.93
C HIS A 134 17.07 -8.77 -16.37
N HIS A 135 16.90 -7.63 -17.05
CA HIS A 135 16.31 -7.57 -18.40
C HIS A 135 17.08 -8.38 -19.45
N ASP A 136 18.38 -8.63 -19.22
CA ASP A 136 19.22 -9.43 -20.12
C ASP A 136 18.82 -10.92 -20.18
N GLY A 137 17.96 -11.38 -19.27
CA GLY A 137 17.44 -12.74 -19.18
C GLY A 137 18.37 -13.73 -18.47
N PHE A 138 19.57 -13.33 -18.05
CA PHE A 138 20.53 -14.24 -17.45
C PHE A 138 20.12 -14.57 -16.01
N CYS A 139 19.81 -15.83 -15.76
CA CYS A 139 19.32 -16.27 -14.45
C CYS A 139 20.50 -16.48 -13.48
N MET A 140 20.46 -15.81 -12.34
CA MET A 140 21.48 -15.86 -11.29
C MET A 140 21.30 -17.05 -10.33
N TRP A 141 20.60 -18.11 -10.74
CA TRP A 141 20.37 -19.32 -9.93
C TRP A 141 20.31 -20.59 -10.78
N ASP A 142 20.30 -21.77 -10.15
CA ASP A 142 20.16 -23.06 -10.83
C ASP A 142 18.70 -23.32 -11.25
N THR A 143 18.28 -22.66 -12.33
CA THR A 143 16.92 -22.79 -12.88
C THR A 143 16.78 -24.02 -13.78
N SER A 144 15.65 -24.73 -13.70
CA SER A 144 15.33 -25.79 -14.66
C SER A 144 14.67 -25.28 -15.95
N THR A 145 14.31 -24.00 -15.99
CA THR A 145 13.52 -23.43 -17.10
C THR A 145 14.36 -23.06 -18.32
N THR A 146 15.66 -22.83 -18.15
CA THR A 146 16.59 -22.46 -19.23
C THR A 146 18.03 -22.78 -18.84
N ASP A 147 18.82 -23.18 -19.83
CA ASP A 147 20.28 -23.31 -19.65
C ASP A 147 20.96 -21.93 -19.61
N PHE A 148 20.29 -20.81 -19.90
CA PHE A 148 20.87 -19.46 -19.82
C PHE A 148 20.93 -18.95 -18.38
N ASN A 149 21.76 -19.62 -17.56
CA ASN A 149 21.90 -19.36 -16.15
C ASN A 149 23.35 -19.48 -15.67
N ILE A 150 23.62 -18.92 -14.48
CA ILE A 150 24.97 -18.85 -13.93
C ILE A 150 25.61 -20.21 -13.66
N VAL A 151 24.83 -21.24 -13.30
CA VAL A 151 25.37 -22.57 -13.00
C VAL A 151 25.78 -23.30 -14.28
N ALA A 152 24.95 -23.22 -15.32
CA ALA A 152 25.17 -23.92 -16.59
C ALA A 152 26.13 -23.21 -17.53
N GLN A 153 26.18 -21.87 -17.51
CA GLN A 153 26.89 -21.04 -18.51
C GLN A 153 28.02 -20.21 -17.92
N SER A 154 28.53 -20.49 -16.73
CA SER A 154 29.69 -19.75 -16.23
C SER A 154 30.73 -20.65 -15.59
N ALA A 155 31.98 -20.18 -15.62
CA ALA A 155 33.07 -20.83 -14.90
C ALA A 155 32.91 -20.72 -13.36
N PHE A 156 32.05 -19.83 -12.86
CA PHE A 156 31.68 -19.77 -11.44
C PHE A 156 30.95 -21.05 -11.00
N GLY A 157 30.00 -21.53 -11.81
CA GLY A 157 29.38 -22.87 -11.67
C GLY A 157 28.68 -23.16 -10.35
N ARG A 158 28.33 -22.13 -9.57
CA ARG A 158 27.68 -22.21 -8.25
C ARG A 158 26.38 -21.42 -8.26
N ASP A 159 25.45 -21.75 -7.36
CA ASP A 159 24.20 -21.02 -7.18
C ASP A 159 24.38 -19.93 -6.10
N PRO A 160 24.55 -18.65 -6.48
CA PRO A 160 24.77 -17.58 -5.52
C PRO A 160 23.51 -17.25 -4.70
N LEU A 161 22.30 -17.53 -5.20
CA LEU A 161 21.06 -17.30 -4.43
C LEU A 161 20.91 -18.31 -3.31
N ALA A 162 21.25 -19.58 -3.55
CA ALA A 162 21.27 -20.61 -2.52
C ALA A 162 22.27 -20.28 -1.39
N GLU A 163 23.45 -19.78 -1.76
CA GLU A 163 24.47 -19.36 -0.80
C GLU A 163 24.03 -18.11 -0.02
N LEU A 164 23.43 -17.12 -0.69
CA LEU A 164 22.90 -15.93 -0.03
C LEU A 164 21.75 -16.25 0.92
N ALA A 165 20.83 -17.14 0.54
CA ALA A 165 19.73 -17.58 1.39
C ALA A 165 20.21 -18.21 2.69
N LYS A 166 21.25 -19.06 2.60
CA LYS A 166 21.89 -19.64 3.76
C LYS A 166 22.50 -18.59 4.68
N GLU A 167 23.20 -17.60 4.12
CA GLU A 167 23.87 -16.56 4.92
C GLU A 167 22.89 -15.55 5.51
N CYS A 168 21.84 -15.14 4.79
CA CYS A 168 20.76 -14.35 5.35
C CYS A 168 20.12 -15.05 6.57
N ALA A 169 19.77 -16.33 6.44
CA ALA A 169 19.22 -17.12 7.53
C ALA A 169 20.21 -17.25 8.71
N ALA A 170 21.50 -17.49 8.44
CA ALA A 170 22.53 -17.61 9.46
C ALA A 170 22.79 -16.30 10.23
N GLN A 171 22.64 -15.15 9.55
CA GLN A 171 22.95 -13.84 10.11
C GLN A 171 21.71 -13.08 10.62
N GLY A 172 20.51 -13.63 10.40
CA GLY A 172 19.23 -13.06 10.84
C GLY A 172 18.74 -11.90 9.97
N LEU A 173 19.04 -11.96 8.67
CA LEU A 173 18.56 -11.02 7.66
C LEU A 173 17.39 -11.63 6.89
N GLY A 174 16.42 -10.80 6.49
CA GLY A 174 15.44 -11.17 5.47
C GLY A 174 16.11 -11.36 4.11
N LEU A 175 15.56 -12.25 3.28
CA LEU A 175 15.95 -12.40 1.88
C LEU A 175 14.83 -11.89 0.99
N ALA A 176 15.17 -11.04 0.03
CA ALA A 176 14.27 -10.50 -0.97
C ALA A 176 14.81 -10.78 -2.37
N PHE A 177 13.91 -10.88 -3.35
CA PHE A 177 14.27 -11.16 -4.73
C PHE A 177 13.73 -10.09 -5.65
N TYR A 178 14.64 -9.49 -6.43
CA TYR A 178 14.25 -8.73 -7.61
C TYR A 178 14.07 -9.69 -8.78
N PHE A 179 13.04 -9.46 -9.59
CA PHE A 179 12.72 -10.24 -10.76
C PHE A 179 12.23 -9.35 -11.91
N SER A 180 12.97 -9.35 -13.02
CA SER A 180 12.50 -8.69 -14.23
C SER A 180 11.46 -9.55 -14.96
N ILE A 181 10.26 -8.99 -15.19
CA ILE A 181 9.19 -9.65 -15.96
C ILE A 181 9.62 -9.75 -17.43
N ILE A 182 10.27 -8.70 -17.94
CA ILE A 182 10.85 -8.70 -19.28
C ILE A 182 12.09 -9.57 -19.34
N ASP A 183 12.27 -10.18 -20.50
CA ASP A 183 13.42 -11.01 -20.81
C ASP A 183 13.81 -10.74 -22.26
N TRP A 184 14.83 -9.91 -22.47
CA TRP A 184 15.22 -9.47 -23.81
C TRP A 184 15.73 -10.60 -24.71
N THR A 185 16.01 -11.80 -24.17
CA THR A 185 16.29 -12.99 -25.00
C THR A 185 15.03 -13.58 -25.65
N GLN A 186 13.85 -13.24 -25.10
CA GLN A 186 12.54 -13.73 -25.53
C GLN A 186 11.75 -12.67 -26.33
N HIS A 187 12.34 -11.49 -26.55
CA HIS A 187 11.75 -10.41 -27.34
C HIS A 187 12.50 -10.25 -28.66
N GLU A 188 11.85 -9.70 -29.68
CA GLU A 188 12.56 -9.30 -30.90
C GLU A 188 13.63 -8.26 -30.54
N ALA A 189 14.82 -8.39 -31.13
CA ALA A 189 16.04 -7.65 -30.76
C ALA A 189 15.92 -6.12 -30.85
N GLU A 190 14.84 -5.60 -31.44
CA GLU A 190 14.46 -4.20 -31.46
C GLU A 190 12.92 -4.11 -31.44
N PRO A 191 12.26 -3.51 -30.44
CA PRO A 191 12.81 -2.59 -29.44
C PRO A 191 13.12 -3.22 -28.07
N TYR A 192 14.31 -2.89 -27.53
CA TYR A 192 14.57 -2.97 -26.09
C TYR A 192 13.84 -1.82 -25.38
N ALA A 193 12.65 -2.09 -24.88
CA ALA A 193 11.91 -1.13 -24.07
C ALA A 193 11.51 -1.72 -22.72
N ASN A 194 11.46 -0.82 -21.73
CA ASN A 194 11.10 -1.14 -20.35
C ASN A 194 9.60 -1.46 -20.18
N LEU A 195 8.76 -1.19 -21.19
CA LEU A 195 7.31 -1.47 -21.19
C LEU A 195 6.92 -2.48 -22.27
N ASN A 196 7.82 -3.39 -22.62
CA ASN A 196 7.53 -4.43 -23.60
C ASN A 196 6.33 -5.28 -23.15
N ALA A 197 5.37 -5.47 -24.05
CA ALA A 197 4.21 -6.33 -23.80
C ALA A 197 4.68 -7.77 -23.56
N ILE A 198 4.07 -8.45 -22.59
CA ILE A 198 4.44 -9.83 -22.25
C ILE A 198 3.63 -10.79 -23.13
N PRO A 199 4.26 -11.51 -24.08
CA PRO A 199 3.58 -12.52 -24.86
C PRO A 199 3.02 -13.62 -23.96
N GLU A 200 1.81 -14.09 -24.24
CA GLU A 200 1.18 -15.15 -23.44
C GLU A 200 2.02 -16.44 -23.41
N SER A 201 2.80 -16.71 -24.46
CA SER A 201 3.75 -17.82 -24.51
C SER A 201 4.87 -17.74 -23.47
N MET A 202 5.19 -16.55 -22.94
CA MET A 202 6.19 -16.37 -21.89
C MET A 202 5.61 -16.59 -20.48
N MET A 203 4.28 -16.53 -20.31
CA MET A 203 3.67 -16.60 -18.97
C MET A 203 3.96 -17.91 -18.23
N PRO A 204 3.83 -19.11 -18.84
CA PRO A 204 4.19 -20.35 -18.16
C PRO A 204 5.67 -20.40 -17.73
N PHE A 205 6.56 -19.80 -18.54
CA PHE A 205 7.98 -19.71 -18.24
C PHE A 205 8.24 -18.78 -17.04
N ILE A 206 7.61 -17.60 -17.01
CA ILE A 206 7.73 -16.64 -15.90
C ILE A 206 7.14 -17.23 -14.61
N GLU A 207 5.94 -17.81 -14.67
CA GLU A 207 5.28 -18.44 -13.52
C GLU A 207 6.12 -19.57 -12.93
N ALA A 208 6.72 -20.42 -13.77
CA ALA A 208 7.63 -21.47 -13.32
C ALA A 208 8.88 -20.91 -12.62
N GLN A 209 9.47 -19.83 -13.13
CA GLN A 209 10.62 -19.18 -12.48
C GLN A 209 10.26 -18.59 -11.12
N ILE A 210 9.10 -17.91 -11.03
CA ILE A 210 8.60 -17.37 -9.75
C ILE A 210 8.32 -18.50 -8.76
N GLU A 211 7.74 -19.61 -9.21
CA GLU A 211 7.49 -20.77 -8.35
C GLU A 211 8.79 -21.42 -7.86
N GLU A 212 9.81 -21.53 -8.70
CA GLU A 212 11.13 -22.03 -8.26
C GLU A 212 11.78 -21.13 -7.20
N LEU A 213 11.84 -19.82 -7.45
CA LEU A 213 12.37 -18.82 -6.49
C LEU A 213 11.56 -18.84 -5.18
N LEU A 214 10.23 -18.93 -5.36
CA LEU A 214 9.16 -19.30 -4.43
C LEU A 214 9.48 -20.32 -3.33
N THR A 215 10.07 -21.42 -3.77
CA THR A 215 9.98 -22.71 -3.09
C THR A 215 11.35 -23.32 -2.77
N LYS A 216 12.42 -22.90 -3.48
CA LYS A 216 13.77 -23.44 -3.30
C LYS A 216 14.58 -22.75 -2.19
N TYR A 217 14.37 -21.46 -1.94
CA TYR A 217 15.30 -20.63 -1.14
C TYR A 217 14.81 -20.26 0.27
N GLY A 218 13.69 -20.83 0.71
CA GLY A 218 13.10 -20.54 2.02
C GLY A 218 12.23 -19.27 2.03
N PRO A 219 11.95 -18.69 3.20
CA PRO A 219 11.07 -17.53 3.33
C PRO A 219 11.65 -16.30 2.61
N ILE A 220 10.87 -15.75 1.68
CA ILE A 220 11.20 -14.53 0.95
C ILE A 220 10.34 -13.40 1.50
N VAL A 221 10.97 -12.36 2.04
CA VAL A 221 10.26 -11.24 2.67
C VAL A 221 9.64 -10.29 1.65
N GLU A 222 10.20 -10.26 0.43
CA GLU A 222 9.78 -9.35 -0.62
C GLU A 222 10.15 -9.90 -2.01
N PHE A 223 9.19 -9.82 -2.93
CA PHE A 223 9.37 -10.17 -4.34
C PHE A 223 9.12 -8.93 -5.19
N TRP A 224 10.22 -8.33 -5.65
CA TRP A 224 10.26 -7.04 -6.31
C TRP A 224 10.23 -7.23 -7.83
N PHE A 225 9.09 -7.00 -8.45
CA PHE A 225 8.93 -7.09 -9.90
C PHE A 225 9.47 -5.85 -10.59
N ASP A 226 10.05 -6.03 -11.77
CA ASP A 226 10.46 -4.90 -12.60
C ASP A 226 10.04 -5.01 -14.06
N MET A 227 9.68 -3.84 -14.58
CA MET A 227 9.39 -3.55 -15.98
C MET A 227 8.37 -4.49 -16.63
N GLY A 228 8.11 -4.28 -17.92
CA GLY A 228 7.12 -5.01 -18.70
C GLY A 228 5.75 -4.32 -18.74
N GLY A 229 4.95 -4.70 -19.73
CA GLY A 229 3.57 -4.27 -19.87
C GLY A 229 2.62 -5.46 -19.78
N PRO A 230 2.53 -6.16 -18.63
CA PRO A 230 1.59 -7.26 -18.47
C PRO A 230 0.14 -6.73 -18.53
N THR A 231 -0.72 -7.53 -19.13
CA THR A 231 -2.17 -7.29 -19.08
C THR A 231 -2.71 -7.51 -17.65
N PRO A 232 -3.92 -7.02 -17.33
CA PRO A 232 -4.53 -7.29 -16.02
C PRO A 232 -4.58 -8.78 -15.65
N ASP A 233 -4.93 -9.67 -16.59
CA ASP A 233 -4.94 -11.12 -16.38
C ASP A 233 -3.55 -11.67 -16.04
N GLN A 234 -2.52 -11.19 -16.73
CA GLN A 234 -1.14 -11.59 -16.47
C GLN A 234 -0.69 -11.13 -15.08
N SER A 235 -0.94 -9.87 -14.71
CA SER A 235 -0.69 -9.38 -13.35
C SER A 235 -1.43 -10.18 -12.28
N ASP A 236 -2.69 -10.55 -12.53
CA ASP A 236 -3.48 -11.43 -11.66
C ASP A 236 -2.78 -12.78 -11.44
N ARG A 237 -2.29 -13.40 -12.51
CA ARG A 237 -1.58 -14.69 -12.46
C ARG A 237 -0.22 -14.62 -11.79
N LEU A 238 0.55 -13.56 -12.04
CA LEU A 238 1.83 -13.31 -11.37
C LEU A 238 1.63 -13.16 -9.85
N ALA A 239 0.70 -12.29 -9.45
CA ALA A 239 0.38 -12.08 -8.03
C ALA A 239 -0.22 -13.34 -7.37
N ALA A 240 -1.08 -14.07 -8.08
CA ALA A 240 -1.63 -15.34 -7.60
C ALA A 240 -0.54 -16.40 -7.42
N THR A 241 0.49 -16.42 -8.28
CA THR A 241 1.63 -17.34 -8.14
C THR A 241 2.46 -17.02 -6.90
N VAL A 242 2.79 -15.75 -6.66
CA VAL A 242 3.47 -15.33 -5.42
C VAL A 242 2.66 -15.72 -4.18
N ARG A 243 1.37 -15.38 -4.17
CA ARG A 243 0.46 -15.66 -3.04
C ARG A 243 0.24 -17.16 -2.80
N ARG A 244 0.22 -17.97 -3.86
CA ARG A 244 0.12 -19.43 -3.75
C ARG A 244 1.36 -20.04 -3.10
N CYS A 245 2.54 -19.55 -3.48
CA CYS A 245 3.80 -20.10 -3.00
C CYS A 245 4.13 -19.66 -1.56
N GLN A 246 3.90 -18.38 -1.24
CA GLN A 246 4.21 -17.80 0.07
C GLN A 246 3.11 -16.84 0.56
N PRO A 247 1.95 -17.37 0.99
CA PRO A 247 0.79 -16.56 1.37
C PRO A 247 0.99 -15.71 2.62
N ASP A 248 1.91 -16.08 3.52
CA ASP A 248 2.03 -15.49 4.87
C ASP A 248 3.28 -14.61 5.05
N THR A 249 4.20 -14.59 4.09
CA THR A 249 5.54 -13.98 4.25
C THR A 249 5.87 -12.96 3.19
N THR A 250 5.62 -13.26 1.92
CA THR A 250 6.07 -12.42 0.81
C THR A 250 5.10 -11.29 0.54
N VAL A 251 5.63 -10.08 0.42
CA VAL A 251 4.94 -8.92 -0.19
C VAL A 251 5.51 -8.64 -1.57
N MET A 252 4.72 -8.04 -2.46
CA MET A 252 5.16 -7.66 -3.80
C MET A 252 4.93 -6.18 -4.10
N ASN A 253 5.82 -5.56 -4.87
CA ASN A 253 5.73 -4.15 -5.23
C ASN A 253 4.64 -3.88 -6.30
N SER A 254 4.29 -2.62 -6.50
CA SER A 254 3.28 -2.16 -7.48
C SER A 254 3.66 -2.42 -8.94
N ARG A 255 4.95 -2.65 -9.24
CA ARG A 255 5.44 -3.03 -10.59
C ARG A 255 5.11 -4.48 -10.99
N VAL A 256 4.31 -5.22 -10.20
CA VAL A 256 3.52 -6.35 -10.72
C VAL A 256 2.38 -5.87 -11.64
N TRP A 257 2.12 -4.56 -11.66
CA TRP A 257 1.14 -3.82 -12.46
C TRP A 257 -0.32 -4.06 -12.11
N ASN A 258 -1.19 -3.25 -12.73
CA ASN A 258 -2.65 -3.38 -12.72
C ASN A 258 -3.27 -3.44 -11.32
N ASP A 259 -2.69 -2.68 -10.38
CA ASP A 259 -3.08 -2.71 -8.96
C ASP A 259 -3.15 -4.14 -8.46
N ARG A 260 -2.00 -4.83 -8.39
CA ARG A 260 -1.87 -6.17 -7.78
C ARG A 260 -0.79 -6.26 -6.69
N GLY A 261 -0.01 -5.20 -6.52
CA GLY A 261 1.03 -5.09 -5.49
C GLY A 261 0.49 -4.87 -4.09
N ASP A 262 1.28 -5.23 -3.08
CA ASP A 262 1.02 -4.99 -1.66
C ASP A 262 1.57 -3.63 -1.18
N PHE A 263 2.49 -3.00 -1.93
CA PHE A 263 3.06 -1.68 -1.65
C PHE A 263 3.45 -0.94 -2.93
N GLU A 264 3.52 0.39 -2.87
CA GLU A 264 3.91 1.23 -4.01
C GLU A 264 5.43 1.42 -4.11
N VAL A 265 5.96 1.47 -5.32
CA VAL A 265 7.33 1.94 -5.59
C VAL A 265 7.30 3.11 -6.56
N GLY A 266 8.16 4.10 -6.30
CA GLY A 266 8.30 5.27 -7.15
C GLY A 266 9.07 5.03 -8.45
N GLY A 267 9.43 6.16 -9.07
CA GLY A 267 10.48 6.16 -10.09
C GLY A 267 11.83 5.76 -9.52
N ASP A 268 12.76 5.42 -10.40
CA ASP A 268 14.12 5.05 -10.03
C ASP A 268 14.80 6.21 -9.27
N ASN A 269 15.40 5.91 -8.11
CA ASN A 269 16.05 6.87 -7.22
C ASN A 269 15.15 7.98 -6.65
N ASP A 270 13.83 7.82 -6.75
CA ASP A 270 12.86 8.80 -6.25
C ASP A 270 12.74 8.73 -4.73
N ILE A 271 12.81 9.90 -4.08
CA ILE A 271 12.81 10.07 -2.61
C ILE A 271 11.77 11.14 -2.27
N PRO A 272 10.52 10.76 -1.96
CA PRO A 272 9.48 11.71 -1.62
C PRO A 272 9.74 12.33 -0.24
N ASP A 273 9.66 13.66 -0.15
CA ASP A 273 10.05 14.45 1.03
C ASP A 273 8.87 14.81 1.96
N PHE A 274 7.75 14.10 1.82
CA PHE A 274 6.53 14.28 2.62
C PHE A 274 5.97 12.94 3.09
N PHE A 275 5.13 12.97 4.13
CA PHE A 275 4.45 11.76 4.62
C PHE A 275 3.48 11.20 3.57
N GLN A 276 3.60 9.91 3.29
CA GLN A 276 2.67 9.19 2.42
C GLN A 276 1.87 8.15 3.20
N TYR A 277 0.59 8.08 2.91
CA TYR A 277 -0.35 7.15 3.49
C TYR A 277 -0.43 5.87 2.67
N GLY A 278 -0.28 4.74 3.36
CA GLY A 278 -0.15 3.42 2.74
C GLY A 278 1.31 2.92 2.76
N PRO A 279 1.53 1.62 2.52
CA PRO A 279 2.85 1.03 2.36
C PRO A 279 3.50 1.44 1.04
N TRP A 280 4.76 1.87 1.10
CA TRP A 280 5.57 2.22 -0.07
C TRP A 280 7.06 1.99 0.20
N GLU A 281 7.85 1.87 -0.87
CA GLU A 281 9.30 1.72 -0.82
C GLU A 281 9.97 2.69 -1.80
N SER A 282 11.11 3.26 -1.38
CA SER A 282 12.08 3.92 -2.26
C SER A 282 13.34 3.08 -2.40
N VAL A 283 13.77 2.89 -3.64
CA VAL A 283 15.05 2.28 -3.99
C VAL A 283 16.03 3.38 -4.42
N ARG A 284 17.27 3.32 -3.92
CA ARG A 284 18.32 4.33 -4.21
C ARG A 284 19.64 3.67 -4.49
N SER A 285 20.23 3.92 -5.65
CA SER A 285 21.60 3.50 -5.93
C SER A 285 22.62 4.49 -5.35
N ILE A 286 23.79 3.96 -5.01
CA ILE A 286 24.95 4.77 -4.60
C ILE A 286 25.28 5.83 -5.66
N PHE A 287 25.16 5.48 -6.94
CA PHE A 287 25.26 6.42 -8.06
C PHE A 287 23.94 6.41 -8.85
N PRO A 288 23.14 7.51 -8.88
CA PRO A 288 21.83 7.52 -9.55
C PRO A 288 21.84 7.16 -11.04
N ALA A 289 23.01 7.19 -11.69
CA ALA A 289 23.21 6.80 -13.08
C ALA A 289 23.62 5.32 -13.27
N ALA A 290 23.72 4.53 -12.20
CA ALA A 290 24.10 3.13 -12.26
C ALA A 290 23.55 2.29 -11.09
N TRP A 291 22.86 1.19 -11.43
CA TRP A 291 22.50 0.17 -10.44
C TRP A 291 23.62 -0.86 -10.28
N SER A 292 24.23 -1.30 -11.38
CA SER A 292 25.35 -2.26 -11.35
C SER A 292 26.73 -1.60 -11.25
N TYR A 293 27.77 -2.43 -11.12
CA TYR A 293 29.17 -1.99 -11.10
C TYR A 293 29.56 -1.31 -12.43
N CYS A 294 30.21 -0.16 -12.34
CA CYS A 294 30.52 0.69 -13.49
C CYS A 294 31.75 1.54 -13.19
N THR A 295 32.77 1.56 -14.05
CA THR A 295 34.00 2.35 -13.84
C THR A 295 34.05 3.63 -14.69
N THR A 296 32.97 3.95 -15.39
CA THR A 296 32.89 5.17 -16.23
C THR A 296 32.61 6.42 -15.39
N ASP A 297 32.54 7.57 -16.07
CA ASP A 297 32.13 8.87 -15.51
C ASP A 297 30.72 8.90 -14.88
N LYS A 298 29.91 7.85 -15.07
CA LYS A 298 28.63 7.66 -14.36
C LYS A 298 28.82 7.44 -12.86
N CYS A 299 30.01 7.04 -12.40
CA CYS A 299 30.28 6.67 -11.02
C CYS A 299 31.61 7.26 -10.52
N ASP A 300 31.55 8.42 -9.87
CA ASP A 300 32.72 9.05 -9.24
C ASP A 300 33.07 8.40 -7.90
N ARG A 301 34.04 7.48 -7.93
CA ARG A 301 34.59 6.79 -6.75
C ARG A 301 35.81 7.48 -6.13
N SER A 302 35.99 8.78 -6.35
CA SER A 302 37.10 9.52 -5.74
C SER A 302 36.93 9.58 -4.21
N PRO A 303 37.99 9.43 -3.39
CA PRO A 303 37.87 9.38 -1.93
C PRO A 303 37.13 10.57 -1.30
N GLU A 304 37.22 11.75 -1.91
CA GLU A 304 36.53 12.97 -1.48
C GLU A 304 35.00 12.89 -1.56
N THR A 305 34.43 11.98 -2.36
CA THR A 305 32.98 11.84 -2.51
C THR A 305 32.36 10.90 -1.47
N ILE A 306 33.16 10.12 -0.73
CA ILE A 306 32.67 9.13 0.26
C ILE A 306 31.78 9.78 1.32
N ILE A 307 32.24 10.86 1.96
CA ILE A 307 31.47 11.56 3.00
C ILE A 307 30.19 12.19 2.45
N PRO A 308 30.20 12.92 1.31
CA PRO A 308 28.98 13.34 0.63
C PRO A 308 27.99 12.20 0.36
N GLN A 309 28.45 11.02 -0.07
CA GLN A 309 27.57 9.89 -0.33
C GLN A 309 26.96 9.29 0.94
N ILE A 310 27.75 9.18 2.02
CA ILE A 310 27.23 8.74 3.32
C ILE A 310 26.13 9.72 3.78
N ARG A 311 26.37 11.03 3.66
CA ARG A 311 25.38 12.06 4.02
C ARG A 311 24.10 11.92 3.19
N ALA A 312 24.22 11.75 1.87
CA ALA A 312 23.06 11.57 1.00
C ALA A 312 22.27 10.32 1.38
N ALA A 313 22.95 9.18 1.58
CA ALA A 313 22.31 7.92 1.95
C ALA A 313 21.57 8.00 3.30
N ILE A 314 22.17 8.64 4.31
CA ILE A 314 21.52 8.84 5.61
C ILE A 314 20.35 9.82 5.52
N SER A 315 20.49 10.92 4.77
CA SER A 315 19.39 11.87 4.53
C SER A 315 18.19 11.21 3.85
N ASP A 316 18.46 10.39 2.83
CA ASP A 316 17.43 9.62 2.11
C ASP A 316 16.77 8.60 3.06
N LEU A 317 17.55 7.86 3.84
CA LEU A 317 17.05 6.92 4.85
C LEU A 317 16.12 7.61 5.85
N VAL A 318 16.56 8.73 6.45
CA VAL A 318 15.75 9.48 7.43
C VAL A 318 14.46 9.99 6.78
N THR A 319 14.55 10.48 5.55
CA THR A 319 13.40 10.99 4.79
C THR A 319 12.37 9.90 4.55
N VAL A 320 12.81 8.75 4.05
CA VAL A 320 11.93 7.62 3.73
C VAL A 320 11.27 7.05 4.99
N ILE A 321 12.04 6.82 6.05
CA ILE A 321 11.50 6.26 7.30
C ILE A 321 10.54 7.24 7.99
N SER A 322 10.85 8.54 8.00
CA SER A 322 9.98 9.57 8.55
C SER A 322 8.70 9.76 7.71
N GLY A 323 8.80 9.60 6.39
CA GLY A 323 7.68 9.62 5.45
C GLY A 323 6.81 8.35 5.46
N GLY A 324 7.25 7.32 6.21
CA GLY A 324 6.54 6.06 6.42
C GLY A 324 6.80 4.97 5.37
N GLY A 325 7.84 5.13 4.58
CA GLY A 325 8.26 4.15 3.58
C GLY A 325 9.32 3.17 4.09
N GLN A 326 9.69 2.27 3.20
CA GLN A 326 10.83 1.36 3.31
C GLN A 326 11.95 1.84 2.39
N PHE A 327 13.20 1.63 2.78
CA PHE A 327 14.36 2.10 2.03
C PHE A 327 15.26 0.93 1.62
N ALA A 328 15.50 0.77 0.33
CA ALA A 328 16.47 -0.18 -0.21
C ALA A 328 17.63 0.59 -0.86
N TYR A 329 18.83 0.46 -0.28
CA TYR A 329 20.03 1.13 -0.79
C TYR A 329 20.88 0.16 -1.60
N ASN A 330 21.17 0.52 -2.85
CA ASN A 330 21.75 -0.36 -3.83
C ASN A 330 23.28 -0.22 -3.97
N ILE A 331 23.95 -1.36 -4.06
CA ILE A 331 25.34 -1.49 -4.55
C ILE A 331 25.40 -2.40 -5.79
N GLY A 332 26.47 -2.25 -6.57
CA GLY A 332 26.78 -3.14 -7.68
C GLY A 332 28.09 -3.88 -7.41
N PRO A 333 28.08 -5.17 -7.03
CA PRO A 333 29.31 -5.95 -6.87
C PRO A 333 30.08 -6.04 -8.19
N MET A 334 31.41 -6.09 -8.08
CA MET A 334 32.33 -6.18 -9.21
C MET A 334 32.13 -7.50 -9.98
N GLY A 335 32.67 -7.56 -11.20
CA GLY A 335 32.77 -8.83 -11.93
C GLY A 335 33.55 -9.92 -11.16
N SER A 336 34.44 -9.58 -10.23
CA SER A 336 35.06 -10.58 -9.35
C SER A 336 34.11 -11.15 -8.29
N GLY A 337 32.94 -10.56 -8.07
CA GLY A 337 31.99 -10.89 -7.00
C GLY A 337 32.24 -10.14 -5.69
N ALA A 338 33.35 -9.40 -5.56
CA ALA A 338 33.61 -8.59 -4.38
C ALA A 338 32.81 -7.27 -4.39
N ILE A 339 32.53 -6.77 -3.18
CA ILE A 339 32.08 -5.39 -2.97
C ILE A 339 33.26 -4.46 -3.26
N ASP A 340 33.04 -3.44 -4.09
CA ASP A 340 34.06 -2.43 -4.38
C ASP A 340 34.52 -1.73 -3.06
N PRO A 341 35.82 -1.44 -2.89
CA PRO A 341 36.31 -0.77 -1.68
C PRO A 341 35.65 0.58 -1.38
N TYR A 342 35.20 1.32 -2.39
CA TYR A 342 34.44 2.56 -2.22
C TYR A 342 33.06 2.28 -1.62
N ASP A 343 32.31 1.38 -2.25
CA ASP A 343 30.96 0.99 -1.81
C ASP A 343 31.00 0.44 -0.37
N ARG A 344 32.03 -0.35 -0.04
CA ARG A 344 32.27 -0.83 1.33
C ARG A 344 32.47 0.32 2.32
N GLN A 345 33.30 1.31 2.00
CA GLN A 345 33.54 2.46 2.87
C GLN A 345 32.27 3.30 3.10
N VAL A 346 31.42 3.43 2.07
CA VAL A 346 30.12 4.10 2.20
C VAL A 346 29.21 3.31 3.15
N LEU A 347 29.09 1.99 2.97
CA LEU A 347 28.31 1.13 3.87
C LEU A 347 28.84 1.14 5.32
N GLU A 348 30.16 1.14 5.50
CA GLU A 348 30.79 1.27 6.82
C GLU A 348 30.49 2.62 7.47
N GLY A 349 30.48 3.71 6.69
CA GLY A 349 30.10 5.04 7.16
C GLY A 349 28.63 5.14 7.56
N ILE A 350 27.74 4.52 6.78
CA ILE A 350 26.31 4.37 7.14
C ILE A 350 26.18 3.58 8.45
N GLY A 351 26.89 2.45 8.58
CA GLY A 351 26.91 1.63 9.78
C GLY A 351 27.40 2.38 11.02
N ALA A 352 28.46 3.18 10.87
CA ALA A 352 28.99 4.02 11.95
C ALA A 352 27.98 5.07 12.43
N TRP A 353 27.13 5.61 11.54
CA TRP A 353 26.03 6.49 11.94
C TRP A 353 24.90 5.70 12.63
N MET A 354 24.50 4.56 12.06
CA MET A 354 23.46 3.69 12.61
C MET A 354 23.82 3.14 14.00
N ASP A 355 25.08 2.85 14.28
CA ASP A 355 25.56 2.40 15.59
C ASP A 355 25.51 3.50 16.65
N ARG A 356 25.63 4.77 16.25
CA ARG A 356 25.46 5.92 17.15
C ARG A 356 23.99 6.22 17.45
N HIS A 357 23.10 5.98 16.48
CA HIS A 357 21.68 6.32 16.55
C HIS A 357 20.73 5.14 16.30
N PRO A 358 20.94 3.95 16.88
CA PRO A 358 20.26 2.73 16.42
C PRO A 358 18.74 2.81 16.59
N ARG A 359 18.28 3.44 17.67
CA ARG A 359 16.86 3.56 18.01
C ARG A 359 16.15 4.71 17.29
N ALA A 360 16.88 5.58 16.59
CA ALA A 360 16.30 6.65 15.78
C ALA A 360 15.69 6.12 14.47
N ILE A 361 16.17 4.96 14.01
CA ILE A 361 15.65 4.25 12.83
C ILE A 361 15.11 2.88 13.22
N ARG A 362 15.93 1.98 13.78
CA ARG A 362 15.53 0.58 14.04
C ARG A 362 14.43 0.52 15.10
N GLY A 363 13.25 0.09 14.66
CA GLY A 363 12.05 -0.01 15.51
C GLY A 363 11.37 1.33 15.79
N ALA A 364 11.92 2.45 15.29
CA ALA A 364 11.24 3.73 15.29
C ALA A 364 10.20 3.76 14.17
N ARG A 365 9.16 4.57 14.32
CA ARG A 365 8.08 4.70 13.34
C ARG A 365 7.87 6.16 12.94
N PRO A 366 7.32 6.42 11.75
CA PRO A 366 6.91 7.76 11.37
C PRO A 366 5.86 8.29 12.35
N THR A 367 5.77 9.61 12.44
CA THR A 367 4.86 10.31 13.35
C THR A 367 3.81 11.10 12.58
N TRP A 368 2.73 11.47 13.24
CA TRP A 368 1.71 12.38 12.71
C TRP A 368 2.09 13.87 12.86
N LEU A 369 3.33 14.17 13.30
CA LEU A 369 3.84 15.53 13.28
C LEU A 369 4.05 15.97 11.82
N PRO A 370 3.78 17.23 11.48
CA PRO A 370 3.99 17.73 10.11
C PRO A 370 5.44 17.57 9.68
N ILE A 371 5.66 16.93 8.53
CA ILE A 371 6.94 16.99 7.82
C ILE A 371 6.88 18.24 6.95
N GLU A 372 7.65 19.26 7.29
CA GLU A 372 7.82 20.41 6.41
C GLU A 372 8.96 20.10 5.44
N ALA A 373 8.76 20.30 4.13
CA ALA A 373 9.80 20.07 3.14
C ALA A 373 11.01 20.99 3.42
N ALA A 374 12.23 20.49 3.20
CA ALA A 374 13.47 21.23 3.44
C ALA A 374 13.53 22.58 2.68
N SER A 375 12.73 22.73 1.62
CA SER A 375 12.61 23.94 0.80
C SER A 375 11.72 25.05 1.39
N GLY A 376 10.99 24.80 2.50
CA GLY A 376 9.93 25.69 3.01
C GLY A 376 10.18 26.38 4.37
N GLY A 377 11.39 26.29 4.94
CA GLY A 377 11.65 26.79 6.31
C GLY A 377 11.40 25.75 7.41
N SER A 378 11.41 24.47 7.03
CA SER A 378 11.19 23.31 7.89
C SER A 378 12.10 23.24 9.10
N TRP A 379 11.53 22.80 10.22
CA TRP A 379 12.26 22.42 11.42
C TRP A 379 12.99 21.07 11.29
N GLY A 380 12.61 20.23 10.33
CA GLY A 380 13.20 18.91 10.09
C GLY A 380 12.18 17.78 9.98
N GLN A 381 12.64 16.59 10.32
CA GLN A 381 11.87 15.33 10.29
C GLN A 381 11.86 14.67 11.67
N ALA A 382 10.97 13.70 11.89
CA ALA A 382 10.93 12.98 13.15
C ALA A 382 10.43 11.54 13.04
N THR A 383 10.98 10.70 13.92
CA THR A 383 10.54 9.33 14.16
C THR A 383 10.33 9.11 15.66
N ALA A 384 9.53 8.12 16.04
CA ALA A 384 9.27 7.81 17.45
C ALA A 384 9.44 6.32 17.74
N ALA A 385 10.08 6.01 18.88
CA ALA A 385 10.30 4.65 19.37
C ALA A 385 9.78 4.51 20.81
N GLY A 386 8.48 4.27 20.96
CA GLY A 386 7.83 4.27 22.28
C GLY A 386 7.79 5.68 22.86
N SER A 387 8.43 5.89 24.02
CA SER A 387 8.50 7.19 24.71
C SER A 387 9.69 8.06 24.31
N GLU A 388 10.40 7.69 23.24
CA GLU A 388 11.51 8.47 22.69
C GLU A 388 11.07 9.05 21.35
N LEU A 389 11.20 10.37 21.19
CA LEU A 389 10.99 11.09 19.93
C LEU A 389 12.34 11.58 19.42
N TYR A 390 12.68 11.20 18.20
CA TYR A 390 13.92 11.56 17.52
C TYR A 390 13.64 12.63 16.48
N LEU A 391 14.39 13.73 16.52
CA LEU A 391 14.30 14.82 15.57
C LEU A 391 15.56 14.85 14.73
N PHE A 392 15.36 15.05 13.43
CA PHE A 392 16.40 15.20 12.43
C PHE A 392 16.30 16.61 11.88
N PRO A 393 17.02 17.58 12.46
CA PRO A 393 16.90 18.96 12.04
C PRO A 393 17.41 19.13 10.61
N ALA A 394 16.69 19.94 9.82
CA ALA A 394 17.07 20.25 8.44
C ALA A 394 18.41 21.02 8.37
N ARG A 395 18.73 21.75 9.44
CA ARG A 395 19.98 22.50 9.61
C ARG A 395 20.32 22.65 11.09
N TRP A 396 21.61 22.70 11.40
CA TRP A 396 22.12 22.99 12.73
C TRP A 396 22.79 24.37 12.75
N GLU A 397 22.16 25.32 13.44
CA GLU A 397 22.70 26.66 13.69
C GLU A 397 22.51 26.97 15.18
N GLU A 398 23.53 27.52 15.84
CA GLU A 398 23.48 27.82 17.27
C GLU A 398 22.44 28.92 17.56
N GLU A 399 21.72 28.78 18.67
CA GLU A 399 20.57 29.60 19.11
C GLU A 399 19.33 29.54 18.19
N VAL A 400 19.32 28.67 17.16
CA VAL A 400 18.11 28.40 16.39
C VAL A 400 17.15 27.53 17.20
N GLU A 401 15.86 27.86 17.13
CA GLU A 401 14.80 27.12 17.81
C GLU A 401 14.08 26.18 16.85
N ILE A 402 13.96 24.91 17.25
CA ILE A 402 13.09 23.92 16.63
C ILE A 402 11.74 23.98 17.34
N ARG A 403 10.68 24.29 16.60
CA ARG A 403 9.32 24.37 17.11
C ARG A 403 8.53 23.15 16.62
N LEU A 404 8.21 22.25 17.55
CA LEU A 404 7.39 21.07 17.29
C LEU A 404 5.94 21.36 17.65
N PRO A 405 5.04 21.46 16.66
CA PRO A 405 3.65 21.76 16.94
C PRO A 405 2.94 20.56 17.56
N GLY A 406 2.29 20.79 18.71
CA GLY A 406 1.31 19.85 19.24
C GLY A 406 1.87 18.64 19.97
N VAL A 407 3.11 18.64 20.48
CA VAL A 407 3.60 17.56 21.36
C VAL A 407 2.86 17.62 22.70
N ALA A 408 1.92 16.69 22.92
CA ALA A 408 1.02 16.75 24.08
C ALA A 408 1.66 16.21 25.37
N ASN A 409 2.63 15.31 25.26
CA ASN A 409 3.36 14.71 26.38
C ASN A 409 4.07 15.73 27.26
N ALA A 410 4.41 15.34 28.50
CA ALA A 410 5.48 16.00 29.22
C ALA A 410 6.82 15.64 28.55
N VAL A 411 7.68 16.65 28.36
CA VAL A 411 9.04 16.43 27.87
C VAL A 411 9.96 16.43 29.07
N LEU A 412 10.42 15.24 29.43
CA LEU A 412 11.28 15.01 30.59
C LEU A 412 12.70 15.55 30.34
N ARG A 413 13.17 15.43 29.09
CA ARG A 413 14.52 15.84 28.68
C ARG A 413 14.61 16.03 27.17
N ALA A 414 15.42 16.98 26.73
CA ALA A 414 15.87 17.12 25.35
C ALA A 414 17.40 17.07 25.33
N LYS A 415 17.98 16.30 24.41
CA LYS A 415 19.44 16.19 24.29
C LYS A 415 19.88 15.87 22.87
N VAL A 416 21.13 16.16 22.57
CA VAL A 416 21.79 15.57 21.40
C VAL A 416 21.89 14.05 21.61
N ASP A 417 21.47 13.28 20.61
CA ASP A 417 21.56 11.83 20.62
C ASP A 417 22.94 11.36 20.12
N GLY A 418 23.35 10.15 20.52
CA GLY A 418 24.64 9.56 20.14
C GLY A 418 25.86 10.09 20.92
N ILE A 419 27.00 9.44 20.70
CA ILE A 419 28.33 9.87 21.21
C ILE A 419 29.30 9.75 20.03
N ASP A 420 30.09 10.79 19.77
CA ASP A 420 31.22 10.71 18.84
C ASP A 420 32.32 9.80 19.43
N ARG A 421 32.60 8.68 18.77
CA ARG A 421 33.69 7.74 19.13
C ARG A 421 34.98 7.99 18.34
N ASN A 422 34.96 8.86 17.32
CA ASN A 422 36.11 9.18 16.47
C ASN A 422 36.81 10.48 16.89
N ALA A 423 36.23 11.27 17.79
CA ALA A 423 36.97 12.26 18.53
C ALA A 423 38.01 11.54 19.42
N GLY A 424 39.25 11.44 18.93
CA GLY A 424 40.38 10.94 19.72
C GLY A 424 40.58 11.73 21.03
N ASP A 425 41.69 11.46 21.74
CA ASP A 425 42.04 11.98 23.08
C ASP A 425 42.03 13.53 23.29
N HIS A 426 41.48 14.31 22.36
CA HIS A 426 41.21 15.74 22.46
C HIS A 426 39.75 16.11 22.76
N ALA A 427 38.84 15.15 22.95
CA ALA A 427 37.52 15.44 23.53
C ALA A 427 37.66 15.74 25.03
N THR A 428 37.85 17.01 25.37
CA THR A 428 37.57 17.48 26.73
C THR A 428 36.07 17.28 27.01
N SER A 429 35.74 16.22 27.75
CA SER A 429 34.53 16.07 28.58
C SER A 429 33.17 16.52 28.00
N ASN A 430 32.26 15.55 27.83
CA ASN A 430 30.81 15.72 27.99
C ASN A 430 30.02 16.53 26.92
N GLU A 431 30.60 16.99 25.82
CA GLU A 431 29.88 17.80 24.82
C GLU A 431 28.94 16.99 23.89
N ALA A 432 29.23 15.70 23.63
CA ALA A 432 28.49 14.89 22.65
C ALA A 432 27.07 14.48 23.07
N ALA A 433 26.81 14.38 24.39
CA ALA A 433 25.49 14.10 24.94
C ALA A 433 25.03 15.30 25.79
N ARG A 434 25.00 16.47 25.17
CA ARG A 434 24.58 17.71 25.83
C ARG A 434 23.06 17.83 25.89
N ASP A 435 22.59 18.37 27.01
CA ASP A 435 21.19 18.75 27.17
C ASP A 435 20.89 20.00 26.35
N LEU A 436 19.72 20.01 25.73
CA LEU A 436 19.22 21.14 24.97
C LEU A 436 18.11 21.83 25.79
N PRO A 437 18.10 23.17 25.89
CA PRO A 437 16.99 23.88 26.49
C PRO A 437 15.70 23.52 25.77
N VAL A 438 14.68 23.18 26.55
CA VAL A 438 13.35 22.87 26.05
C VAL A 438 12.30 23.60 26.87
N ARG A 439 11.29 24.15 26.21
CA ARG A 439 10.18 24.84 26.86
C ARG A 439 8.87 24.60 26.12
N ARG A 440 7.76 24.99 26.77
CA ARG A 440 6.43 25.04 26.16
C ARG A 440 6.06 26.46 25.83
N GLU A 441 5.53 26.67 24.63
CA GLU A 441 4.89 27.92 24.21
C GLU A 441 3.55 27.60 23.56
N GLY A 442 2.44 27.90 24.25
CA GLY A 442 1.14 27.42 23.82
C GLY A 442 1.12 25.89 23.75
N ASN A 443 0.74 25.34 22.59
CA ASN A 443 0.73 23.90 22.34
C ASN A 443 2.07 23.36 21.80
N ASP A 444 3.04 24.24 21.56
CA ASP A 444 4.29 23.86 20.92
C ASP A 444 5.35 23.46 21.95
N CYS A 445 6.16 22.47 21.57
CA CYS A 445 7.40 22.16 22.23
C CYS A 445 8.55 22.85 21.48
N VAL A 446 9.26 23.74 22.15
CA VAL A 446 10.37 24.50 21.57
C VAL A 446 11.68 24.00 22.12
N VAL A 447 12.58 23.54 21.25
CA VAL A 447 13.93 23.08 21.57
C VAL A 447 14.94 24.07 21.01
N THR A 448 15.82 24.62 21.85
CA THR A 448 16.87 25.54 21.40
C THR A 448 18.15 24.76 21.10
N LEU A 449 18.69 24.93 19.90
CA LEU A 449 19.98 24.38 19.52
C LEU A 449 21.09 25.20 20.18
N VAL A 450 21.94 24.56 20.97
CA VAL A 450 23.09 25.20 21.62
C VAL A 450 24.37 24.47 21.24
N GLY A 451 25.49 25.16 21.08
CA GLY A 451 26.79 24.58 20.73
C GLY A 451 26.96 24.16 19.26
N PRO A 452 28.17 23.71 18.88
CA PRO A 452 28.53 23.35 17.50
C PRO A 452 27.75 22.12 17.01
N CYS A 453 27.59 21.96 15.69
CA CYS A 453 26.93 20.79 15.09
C CYS A 453 27.57 19.50 15.63
N PRO A 454 26.78 18.59 16.23
CA PRO A 454 27.34 17.41 16.89
C PRO A 454 27.73 16.28 15.92
N ASP A 455 27.29 16.36 14.66
CA ASP A 455 27.53 15.36 13.63
C ASP A 455 27.45 16.01 12.25
N ASP A 456 28.50 15.86 11.44
CA ASP A 456 28.58 16.42 10.08
C ASP A 456 27.89 15.54 9.03
N ILE A 457 27.41 14.34 9.40
CA ILE A 457 26.58 13.49 8.55
C ILE A 457 25.11 13.88 8.72
N GLN A 458 24.52 13.59 9.87
CA GLN A 458 23.14 13.96 10.20
C GLN A 458 22.99 14.05 11.71
N PRO A 459 22.85 15.27 12.29
CA PRO A 459 22.62 15.41 13.72
C PRO A 459 21.26 14.84 14.11
N VAL A 460 21.17 14.31 15.33
CA VAL A 460 19.95 13.73 15.89
C VAL A 460 19.71 14.31 17.28
N ILE A 461 18.48 14.73 17.55
CA ILE A 461 18.03 15.19 18.87
C ILE A 461 17.05 14.16 19.41
N ARG A 462 17.21 13.77 20.68
CA ARG A 462 16.26 12.90 21.38
C ARG A 462 15.49 13.67 22.43
N LEU A 463 14.17 13.53 22.39
CA LEU A 463 13.24 13.93 23.42
C LEU A 463 12.78 12.70 24.20
N ASP A 464 13.02 12.71 25.52
CA ASP A 464 12.50 11.72 26.45
C ASP A 464 11.13 12.17 26.93
N LEU A 465 10.08 11.41 26.58
CA LEU A 465 8.69 11.70 26.92
C LEU A 465 8.24 10.88 28.14
N ASP A 466 7.16 11.33 28.79
CA ASP A 466 6.51 10.62 29.90
C ASP A 466 5.71 9.36 29.51
N GLY A 467 5.64 9.07 28.21
CA GLY A 467 4.96 7.91 27.64
C GLY A 467 5.06 7.92 26.11
N PRO A 468 4.38 7.00 25.39
CA PRO A 468 4.33 7.03 23.94
C PRO A 468 3.91 8.40 23.40
N LEU A 469 4.42 8.78 22.22
CA LEU A 469 4.11 10.07 21.60
C LEU A 469 2.59 10.27 21.46
N ARG A 470 2.10 11.36 22.01
CA ARG A 470 0.74 11.88 21.88
C ARG A 470 0.81 13.27 21.26
N VAL A 471 -0.09 13.52 20.32
CA VAL A 471 -0.14 14.78 19.58
C VAL A 471 -1.49 15.48 19.73
N LEU A 472 -1.46 16.80 19.74
CA LEU A 472 -2.61 17.69 19.68
C LEU A 472 -2.34 18.75 18.61
N PRO A 473 -2.75 18.52 17.35
CA PRO A 473 -2.43 19.43 16.26
C PRO A 473 -3.09 20.80 16.46
N ALA A 474 -2.52 21.84 15.85
CA ALA A 474 -3.10 23.19 15.88
C ALA A 474 -4.49 23.26 15.24
N SER A 475 -4.80 22.35 14.29
CA SER A 475 -6.12 22.21 13.66
C SER A 475 -7.16 21.48 14.53
N ALA A 476 -6.84 21.15 15.78
CA ALA A 476 -7.77 20.46 16.66
C ALA A 476 -8.98 21.35 17.02
N VAL A 477 -10.18 20.80 16.90
CA VAL A 477 -11.45 21.51 17.10
C VAL A 477 -12.02 21.22 18.48
N VAL A 478 -12.42 22.26 19.21
CA VAL A 478 -12.90 22.14 20.59
C VAL A 478 -14.41 21.92 20.65
N LEU A 479 -14.86 20.95 21.44
CA LEU A 479 -16.27 20.75 21.77
C LEU A 479 -16.78 21.88 22.66
N THR A 480 -17.95 22.41 22.31
CA THR A 480 -18.65 23.46 23.05
C THR A 480 -19.96 22.92 23.62
N ALA A 481 -20.36 23.40 24.81
CA ALA A 481 -21.61 22.99 25.43
C ALA A 481 -22.81 23.32 24.52
N ALA A 482 -23.65 22.34 24.25
CA ALA A 482 -24.88 22.57 23.49
C ALA A 482 -25.94 23.18 24.43
N THR A 483 -26.39 24.40 24.14
CA THR A 483 -27.59 24.96 24.79
C THR A 483 -28.82 24.65 23.92
N ASP A 484 -30.00 24.44 24.53
CA ASP A 484 -31.25 24.12 23.81
C ASP A 484 -31.76 25.25 22.88
N ALA A 485 -31.07 26.39 22.82
CA ALA A 485 -31.29 27.46 21.86
C ALA A 485 -30.14 27.46 20.85
N GLY A 486 -30.44 27.24 19.57
CA GLY A 486 -29.46 27.24 18.49
C GLY A 486 -28.51 28.45 18.52
N LEU A 487 -27.25 28.24 18.18
CA LEU A 487 -26.20 29.25 18.29
C LEU A 487 -26.39 30.37 17.25
N SER A 488 -26.32 31.62 17.73
CA SER A 488 -26.00 32.77 16.88
C SER A 488 -24.48 32.79 16.64
N SER A 489 -24.08 33.31 15.48
CA SER A 489 -22.71 33.31 14.94
C SER A 489 -21.65 34.06 15.77
N ALA A 490 -21.97 34.57 16.95
CA ALA A 490 -21.12 35.48 17.72
C ALA A 490 -20.27 34.82 18.82
N ALA A 491 -20.46 33.53 19.12
CA ALA A 491 -19.70 32.82 20.17
C ALA A 491 -18.39 32.18 19.69
N LEU A 492 -18.08 32.27 18.38
CA LEU A 492 -16.99 31.52 17.72
C LEU A 492 -15.62 32.21 17.74
N ASP A 493 -15.51 33.45 18.21
CA ASP A 493 -14.29 34.27 18.10
C ASP A 493 -13.35 34.25 19.34
N THR A 494 -13.54 33.35 20.31
CA THR A 494 -12.77 33.40 21.59
C THR A 494 -12.02 32.13 21.99
N ALA A 495 -11.79 31.19 21.07
CA ALA A 495 -11.03 29.96 21.35
C ALA A 495 -9.54 30.02 20.92
N GLU A 496 -8.93 31.20 20.90
CA GLU A 496 -7.47 31.30 20.76
C GLU A 496 -6.82 31.11 22.14
N THR A 497 -5.90 30.13 22.23
CA THR A 497 -5.16 29.65 23.42
C THR A 497 -5.90 28.73 24.40
N LEU A 498 -5.54 27.43 24.36
CA LEU A 498 -5.85 26.41 25.37
C LEU A 498 -5.04 26.56 26.68
N ILE A 499 -4.39 27.71 26.88
CA ILE A 499 -3.63 28.05 28.09
C ILE A 499 -3.97 29.50 28.48
N PRO A 500 -4.57 29.76 29.67
CA PRO A 500 -4.66 31.12 30.19
C PRO A 500 -3.27 31.65 30.54
N SER A 501 -2.94 32.87 30.10
CA SER A 501 -1.69 33.55 30.45
C SER A 501 -1.50 33.70 31.97
N PRO A 502 -0.27 33.55 32.51
CA PRO A 502 -0.03 33.53 33.95
C PRO A 502 0.23 34.95 34.50
N GLU A 503 -0.75 35.87 34.45
CA GLU A 503 -0.63 37.13 35.19
C GLU A 503 -1.97 37.57 35.82
N GLY A 504 -1.99 37.63 37.15
CA GLY A 504 -3.01 38.32 37.94
C GLY A 504 -3.95 37.41 38.74
N THR A 505 -3.50 36.93 39.91
CA THR A 505 -4.38 36.28 40.89
C THR A 505 -5.09 37.34 41.74
N PRO A 506 -6.43 37.45 41.77
CA PRO A 506 -7.12 37.90 42.96
C PRO A 506 -7.28 36.69 43.90
N SER A 507 -6.88 36.87 45.15
CA SER A 507 -7.09 35.91 46.24
C SER A 507 -8.59 35.62 46.42
N ILE A 508 -9.01 34.39 46.17
CA ILE A 508 -10.35 33.90 46.48
C ILE A 508 -10.24 32.94 47.68
N THR A 509 -11.10 33.09 48.66
CA THR A 509 -11.04 32.34 49.93
C THR A 509 -11.54 30.89 49.78
N PRO A 510 -11.10 29.93 50.64
CA PRO A 510 -11.49 28.51 50.56
C PRO A 510 -13.01 28.26 50.59
N ASP A 511 -13.79 29.16 51.20
CA ASP A 511 -15.25 29.06 51.27
C ASP A 511 -15.96 29.43 49.96
N GLN A 512 -15.28 30.12 49.03
CA GLN A 512 -15.81 30.45 47.70
C GLN A 512 -15.53 29.34 46.67
N GLN A 513 -14.63 28.39 46.95
CA GLN A 513 -14.41 27.20 46.10
C GLN A 513 -15.52 26.14 46.25
N HIS A 514 -16.22 26.08 47.40
CA HIS A 514 -17.24 25.07 47.64
C HIS A 514 -18.65 25.43 47.15
N ALA A 515 -18.91 26.70 46.79
CA ALA A 515 -20.23 27.18 46.37
C ALA A 515 -20.40 27.36 44.84
N ALA A 516 -19.35 27.20 44.05
CA ALA A 516 -19.35 27.41 42.59
C ALA A 516 -19.17 26.13 41.74
N HIS A 517 -18.95 24.95 42.35
CA HIS A 517 -18.73 23.68 41.63
C HIS A 517 -19.98 22.78 41.54
N ARG A 518 -21.16 23.39 41.36
CA ARG A 518 -22.37 22.69 40.91
C ARG A 518 -23.05 23.46 39.78
N ASP A 519 -22.29 23.92 38.81
CA ASP A 519 -22.84 24.08 37.47
C ASP A 519 -22.67 22.76 36.74
N THR A 520 -23.81 22.19 36.37
CA THR A 520 -23.98 20.88 35.73
C THR A 520 -23.07 20.77 34.53
N ALA A 521 -22.18 19.77 34.51
CA ALA A 521 -21.44 19.42 33.30
C ALA A 521 -22.44 19.27 32.13
N PRO A 522 -22.11 19.77 30.92
CA PRO A 522 -23.06 19.77 29.83
C PRO A 522 -23.32 18.33 29.39
N SER A 523 -24.56 17.85 29.50
CA SER A 523 -24.94 16.50 29.08
C SER A 523 -24.79 16.26 27.57
N ARG A 524 -24.57 17.34 26.80
CA ARG A 524 -24.38 17.36 25.36
C ARG A 524 -23.36 18.42 24.95
N ALA A 525 -22.53 18.12 23.96
CA ALA A 525 -21.58 19.04 23.37
C ALA A 525 -21.57 18.94 21.84
N ARG A 526 -21.15 20.00 21.16
CA ARG A 526 -21.05 20.06 19.69
C ARG A 526 -19.74 20.69 19.22
N ALA A 527 -19.28 20.25 18.06
CA ALA A 527 -18.20 20.89 17.31
C ALA A 527 -18.54 20.91 15.82
N GLN A 528 -18.02 21.91 15.10
CA GLN A 528 -18.07 21.96 13.65
C GLN A 528 -16.64 21.86 13.12
N VAL A 529 -16.29 20.73 12.53
CA VAL A 529 -15.02 20.56 11.80
C VAL A 529 -15.21 21.10 10.39
N ARG A 530 -14.44 22.10 9.99
CA ARG A 530 -14.49 22.71 8.65
C ARG A 530 -13.42 22.11 7.76
N ALA A 531 -13.51 22.36 6.45
CA ALA A 531 -12.54 21.87 5.49
C ALA A 531 -11.07 22.19 5.83
N HIS A 532 -10.77 23.35 6.42
CA HIS A 532 -9.40 23.72 6.83
C HIS A 532 -8.93 23.06 8.13
N ASP A 533 -9.83 22.45 8.91
CA ASP A 533 -9.48 21.68 10.10
C ASP A 533 -9.08 20.24 9.74
N LEU A 534 -9.41 19.79 8.53
CA LEU A 534 -9.07 18.47 8.02
C LEU A 534 -7.61 18.41 7.57
N VAL A 535 -6.86 17.45 8.11
CA VAL A 535 -5.52 17.11 7.67
C VAL A 535 -5.62 16.06 6.58
N ALA A 536 -5.23 16.43 5.37
CA ALA A 536 -5.21 15.54 4.22
C ALA A 536 -3.90 14.73 4.18
N HIS A 537 -4.02 13.41 4.15
CA HIS A 537 -2.89 12.50 4.00
C HIS A 537 -2.78 12.05 2.55
N ARG A 538 -1.62 12.28 1.93
CA ARG A 538 -1.39 11.95 0.52
C ARG A 538 -1.25 10.45 0.34
N SER A 539 -1.87 9.92 -0.70
CA SER A 539 -1.76 8.55 -1.17
C SER A 539 -0.32 8.24 -1.54
N ALA A 540 0.14 7.04 -1.17
CA ALA A 540 1.35 6.48 -1.73
C ALA A 540 1.18 6.17 -3.23
N LYS A 541 -0.03 5.81 -3.71
CA LYS A 541 -0.29 5.39 -5.10
C LYS A 541 0.32 6.33 -6.14
N GLY A 542 1.25 5.78 -6.94
CA GLY A 542 1.99 6.47 -7.99
C GLY A 542 2.68 7.77 -7.56
N TYR A 543 2.93 7.96 -6.26
CA TYR A 543 3.32 9.24 -5.64
C TYR A 543 2.48 10.43 -6.12
N SER A 544 1.22 10.15 -6.46
CA SER A 544 0.32 11.06 -7.18
C SER A 544 -0.05 12.32 -6.39
N GLY A 545 0.14 12.29 -5.06
CA GLY A 545 -0.22 13.37 -4.16
C GLY A 545 -1.72 13.52 -3.92
N GLY A 546 -2.56 12.64 -4.49
CA GLY A 546 -4.00 12.60 -4.19
C GLY A 546 -4.27 12.30 -2.73
N VAL A 547 -5.38 12.76 -2.15
CA VAL A 547 -5.67 12.57 -0.72
C VAL A 547 -6.23 11.17 -0.49
N ALA A 548 -5.57 10.29 0.26
CA ALA A 548 -6.06 8.94 0.57
C ALA A 548 -6.86 8.86 1.88
N ALA A 549 -6.62 9.80 2.79
CA ALA A 549 -7.34 9.88 4.05
C ALA A 549 -7.45 11.32 4.54
N TYR A 550 -8.54 11.64 5.23
CA TYR A 550 -8.66 12.86 6.02
C TYR A 550 -8.65 12.51 7.51
N ASP A 551 -7.88 13.25 8.31
CA ASP A 551 -7.98 13.24 9.76
C ASP A 551 -8.52 14.57 10.30
N ALA A 552 -9.32 14.50 11.35
CA ALA A 552 -9.63 15.62 12.23
C ALA A 552 -9.37 15.21 13.68
N VAL A 553 -9.01 16.18 14.52
CA VAL A 553 -8.88 15.95 15.97
C VAL A 553 -9.91 16.80 16.69
N VAL A 554 -10.73 16.16 17.53
CA VAL A 554 -11.77 16.83 18.32
C VAL A 554 -11.42 16.74 19.79
N VAL A 555 -11.47 17.87 20.49
CA VAL A 555 -11.04 18.04 21.89
C VAL A 555 -12.25 18.18 22.79
N ASN A 556 -12.30 17.40 23.87
CA ASN A 556 -13.19 17.60 25.00
C ASN A 556 -12.43 18.28 26.15
N PRO A 557 -12.65 19.59 26.40
CA PRO A 557 -12.00 20.31 27.48
C PRO A 557 -12.75 20.20 28.83
N SER A 558 -13.87 19.47 28.87
CA SER A 558 -14.74 19.41 30.04
C SER A 558 -14.42 18.22 30.95
N ASP A 559 -14.97 18.27 32.17
CA ASP A 559 -14.94 17.17 33.13
C ASP A 559 -15.90 16.02 32.77
N ALA A 560 -16.81 16.22 31.81
CA ALA A 560 -17.72 15.17 31.35
C ALA A 560 -17.01 14.26 30.33
N ALA A 561 -17.38 12.98 30.32
CA ALA A 561 -17.01 12.06 29.25
C ALA A 561 -18.23 11.78 28.37
N PHE A 562 -18.05 11.75 27.05
CA PHE A 562 -19.13 11.57 26.10
C PHE A 562 -19.03 10.21 25.40
N PRO A 563 -19.72 9.15 25.86
CA PRO A 563 -19.71 7.82 25.26
C PRO A 563 -20.47 7.71 23.93
N HIS A 564 -21.25 8.72 23.54
CA HIS A 564 -22.05 8.69 22.33
C HIS A 564 -21.70 9.86 21.41
N VAL A 565 -21.23 9.52 20.21
CA VAL A 565 -20.83 10.47 19.16
C VAL A 565 -21.68 10.24 17.91
N ARG A 566 -22.23 11.33 17.36
CA ARG A 566 -22.90 11.38 16.06
C ARG A 566 -22.17 12.32 15.12
N LEU A 567 -22.08 11.96 13.86
CA LEU A 567 -21.46 12.74 12.81
C LEU A 567 -22.49 13.08 11.73
N ARG A 568 -22.52 14.33 11.27
CA ARG A 568 -23.27 14.72 10.07
C ARG A 568 -22.31 15.43 9.11
N PHE A 569 -22.22 14.90 7.90
CA PHE A 569 -21.33 15.43 6.87
C PHE A 569 -22.06 16.41 5.98
N SER A 570 -21.36 17.46 5.56
CA SER A 570 -21.75 18.37 4.49
C SER A 570 -20.65 18.36 3.43
N PHE A 571 -21.04 18.35 2.17
CA PHE A 571 -20.13 18.30 1.03
C PHE A 571 -20.18 19.61 0.24
N ASP A 572 -19.14 19.88 -0.54
CA ASP A 572 -19.15 21.00 -1.48
C ASP A 572 -20.28 20.85 -2.51
N GLU A 573 -20.77 21.97 -3.02
CA GLU A 573 -21.85 21.98 -4.00
C GLU A 573 -21.46 21.18 -5.25
N GLY A 574 -22.29 20.19 -5.60
CA GLY A 574 -22.03 19.29 -6.73
C GLY A 574 -21.01 18.17 -6.48
N ALA A 575 -20.48 18.04 -5.26
CA ALA A 575 -19.44 17.06 -4.92
C ALA A 575 -19.92 15.97 -3.93
N LEU A 576 -21.18 15.55 -4.08
CA LEU A 576 -21.71 14.44 -3.28
C LEU A 576 -20.95 13.15 -3.57
N PRO A 577 -20.63 12.33 -2.54
CA PRO A 577 -20.01 11.04 -2.76
C PRO A 577 -20.94 10.14 -3.58
N SER A 578 -20.34 9.25 -4.38
CA SER A 578 -21.08 8.19 -5.05
C SER A 578 -21.88 7.39 -4.02
N PRO A 579 -23.20 7.20 -4.20
CA PRO A 579 -24.05 6.51 -3.22
C PRO A 579 -23.57 5.11 -2.84
N THR A 580 -22.85 4.45 -3.74
CA THR A 580 -22.47 3.04 -3.65
C THR A 580 -21.00 2.82 -3.27
N THR A 581 -20.23 3.89 -3.16
CA THR A 581 -18.85 3.82 -2.69
C THR A 581 -18.84 3.63 -1.18
N MET A 582 -18.02 2.70 -0.69
CA MET A 582 -17.90 2.39 0.73
C MET A 582 -16.74 3.17 1.35
N TYR A 583 -17.03 3.83 2.47
CA TYR A 583 -16.08 4.59 3.28
C TYR A 583 -15.97 3.96 4.66
N ARG A 584 -14.79 4.06 5.26
CA ARG A 584 -14.56 3.73 6.66
C ARG A 584 -14.36 5.02 7.44
N LEU A 585 -15.20 5.19 8.46
CA LEU A 585 -15.09 6.26 9.45
C LEU A 585 -14.53 5.68 10.73
N THR A 586 -13.36 6.14 11.16
CA THR A 586 -12.73 5.68 12.41
C THR A 586 -12.72 6.81 13.43
N TRP A 587 -13.36 6.60 14.58
CA TRP A 587 -13.36 7.51 15.72
C TRP A 587 -12.60 6.89 16.89
N GLY A 588 -11.41 7.40 17.18
CA GLY A 588 -10.49 6.76 18.13
C GLY A 588 -10.17 5.34 17.68
N ASP A 589 -10.63 4.34 18.44
CA ASP A 589 -10.39 2.92 18.17
C ASP A 589 -11.60 2.20 17.54
N THR A 590 -12.71 2.89 17.30
CA THR A 590 -13.91 2.31 16.68
C THR A 590 -14.00 2.70 15.22
N SER A 591 -14.28 1.73 14.34
CA SER A 591 -14.56 1.98 12.92
C SER A 591 -15.99 1.61 12.56
N LEU A 592 -16.58 2.39 11.64
CA LEU A 592 -17.87 2.15 11.02
C LEU A 592 -17.69 2.21 9.49
N GLU A 593 -18.12 1.18 8.79
CA GLU A 593 -18.22 1.22 7.33
C GLU A 593 -19.60 1.76 6.93
N VAL A 594 -19.60 2.72 5.99
CA VAL A 594 -20.81 3.38 5.50
C VAL A 594 -20.74 3.56 4.00
N SER A 595 -21.90 3.46 3.34
CA SER A 595 -22.05 3.84 1.94
C SER A 595 -22.02 5.36 1.77
N GLY A 596 -21.70 5.84 0.57
CA GLY A 596 -21.84 7.27 0.26
C GLY A 596 -23.28 7.78 0.40
N ALA A 597 -24.29 6.92 0.24
CA ALA A 597 -25.68 7.23 0.54
C ALA A 597 -25.90 7.53 2.03
N GLU A 598 -25.39 6.68 2.92
CA GLU A 598 -25.44 6.88 4.38
C GLU A 598 -24.63 8.10 4.81
N LEU A 599 -23.44 8.28 4.23
CA LEU A 599 -22.58 9.42 4.50
C LEU A 599 -23.24 10.76 4.14
N SER A 600 -23.99 10.80 3.03
CA SER A 600 -24.75 11.98 2.57
C SER A 600 -26.02 12.23 3.38
N ALA A 601 -26.71 11.18 3.81
CA ALA A 601 -27.95 11.31 4.55
C ALA A 601 -27.71 11.75 6.00
N GLY A 602 -26.81 11.05 6.70
CA GLY A 602 -26.55 11.22 8.13
C GLY A 602 -27.81 11.22 9.02
N PRO A 603 -27.66 11.53 10.32
CA PRO A 603 -26.41 11.49 11.09
C PRO A 603 -25.96 10.04 11.37
N LEU A 604 -24.65 9.83 11.43
CA LEU A 604 -24.02 8.52 11.62
C LEU A 604 -23.58 8.32 13.06
N HIS A 605 -23.80 7.14 13.62
CA HIS A 605 -23.39 6.79 14.98
C HIS A 605 -22.09 5.97 14.95
N VAL A 606 -20.96 6.62 15.24
CA VAL A 606 -19.62 5.99 15.13
C VAL A 606 -19.11 5.30 16.40
N GLY A 607 -19.96 5.21 17.43
CA GLY A 607 -19.79 4.25 18.54
C GLY A 607 -18.47 4.35 19.31
N ALA A 608 -18.17 5.48 19.94
CA ALA A 608 -16.99 5.62 20.80
C ALA A 608 -17.11 6.80 21.77
N HIS A 609 -16.27 6.77 22.80
CA HIS A 609 -16.22 7.79 23.85
C HIS A 609 -15.16 8.85 23.57
N VAL A 610 -15.45 10.12 23.88
CA VAL A 610 -14.41 11.12 24.12
C VAL A 610 -14.33 11.31 25.63
N GLY A 611 -13.19 10.95 26.22
CA GLY A 611 -12.95 11.11 27.65
C GLY A 611 -12.98 12.59 28.09
N ALA A 612 -13.10 12.82 29.39
CA ALA A 612 -12.87 14.14 29.99
C ALA A 612 -11.41 14.57 29.75
N HIS A 613 -11.19 15.86 29.46
CA HIS A 613 -9.86 16.43 29.18
C HIS A 613 -9.04 15.63 28.15
N ALA A 614 -9.69 15.15 27.09
CA ALA A 614 -9.09 14.28 26.09
C ALA A 614 -9.46 14.67 24.66
N ALA A 615 -8.63 14.25 23.72
CA ALA A 615 -8.88 14.38 22.28
C ALA A 615 -9.19 13.02 21.64
N ALA A 616 -10.00 13.04 20.58
CA ALA A 616 -10.28 11.90 19.73
C ALA A 616 -10.00 12.24 18.27
N ARG A 617 -9.49 11.26 17.52
CA ARG A 617 -9.24 11.38 16.08
C ARG A 617 -10.44 10.83 15.31
N LEU A 618 -10.94 11.61 14.34
CA LEU A 618 -11.81 11.14 13.28
C LEU A 618 -10.96 10.92 12.02
N ARG A 619 -10.96 9.71 11.47
CA ARG A 619 -10.37 9.39 10.16
C ARG A 619 -11.46 9.02 9.16
N ILE A 620 -11.31 9.50 7.93
CA ILE A 620 -12.16 9.19 6.79
C ILE A 620 -11.27 8.62 5.69
N GLU A 621 -11.59 7.43 5.20
CA GLU A 621 -10.87 6.75 4.12
C GLU A 621 -11.83 5.81 3.36
N TYR A 622 -11.41 5.22 2.24
CA TYR A 622 -12.19 4.15 1.63
C TYR A 622 -12.23 2.92 2.54
N ALA A 623 -13.33 2.18 2.55
CA ALA A 623 -13.45 0.97 3.36
C ALA A 623 -12.54 -0.16 2.87
N HIS A 624 -12.36 -0.24 1.55
CA HIS A 624 -11.57 -1.27 0.89
C HIS A 624 -10.62 -0.62 -0.13
N PRO A 625 -9.65 0.20 0.33
CA PRO A 625 -8.69 0.81 -0.56
C PRO A 625 -7.74 -0.25 -1.09
N PHE A 626 -7.13 -0.02 -2.26
CA PHE A 626 -5.93 -0.75 -2.63
C PHE A 626 -4.83 -0.57 -1.57
N TYR A 627 -3.89 -1.52 -1.47
CA TYR A 627 -2.97 -1.57 -0.33
C TYR A 627 -2.21 -0.26 -0.07
N TYR A 628 -1.69 0.40 -1.11
CA TYR A 628 -1.05 1.72 -1.08
C TYR A 628 -2.02 2.93 -1.13
N ALA A 629 -3.26 2.68 -0.71
CA ALA A 629 -4.33 3.62 -0.43
C ALA A 629 -4.80 4.49 -1.61
N ASP A 630 -5.90 4.11 -2.29
CA ASP A 630 -6.48 4.92 -3.38
C ASP A 630 -6.82 6.36 -2.95
N ALA A 631 -6.66 7.30 -3.87
CA ALA A 631 -7.04 8.69 -3.65
C ALA A 631 -8.57 8.83 -3.52
N LEU A 632 -9.02 9.41 -2.41
CA LEU A 632 -10.39 9.78 -2.13
C LEU A 632 -10.89 10.82 -3.11
N ASP A 633 -11.94 10.46 -3.84
CA ASP A 633 -12.82 11.42 -4.48
C ASP A 633 -13.90 11.88 -3.47
N LEU A 634 -13.47 12.65 -2.46
CA LEU A 634 -14.34 13.18 -1.42
C LEU A 634 -13.99 14.64 -1.10
N ARG A 635 -14.98 15.53 -1.20
CA ARG A 635 -14.85 16.96 -0.89
C ARG A 635 -15.76 17.36 0.26
N VAL A 636 -15.23 17.19 1.47
CA VAL A 636 -15.95 17.49 2.72
C VAL A 636 -15.89 18.99 2.99
N ALA A 637 -17.04 19.66 3.00
CA ALA A 637 -17.15 21.07 3.36
C ALA A 637 -17.09 21.25 4.88
N SER A 638 -17.84 20.43 5.62
CA SER A 638 -17.80 20.39 7.08
C SER A 638 -18.40 19.12 7.68
N ILE A 639 -18.09 18.86 8.94
CA ILE A 639 -18.60 17.74 9.74
C ILE A 639 -19.12 18.32 11.05
N GLU A 640 -20.41 18.16 11.29
CA GLU A 640 -21.00 18.43 12.59
C GLU A 640 -20.78 17.20 13.49
N VAL A 641 -20.15 17.42 14.64
CA VAL A 641 -19.90 16.41 15.66
C VAL A 641 -20.80 16.70 16.85
N GLU A 642 -21.71 15.78 17.17
CA GLU A 642 -22.55 15.85 18.37
C GLU A 642 -22.12 14.78 19.37
N CYS A 643 -21.84 15.19 20.60
CA CYS A 643 -21.41 14.32 21.70
C CYS A 643 -22.44 14.35 22.83
N SER A 644 -22.68 13.22 23.50
CA SER A 644 -23.63 13.15 24.62
C SER A 644 -23.26 12.08 25.65
N GLU A 645 -23.64 12.35 26.91
CA GLU A 645 -23.44 11.44 28.05
C GLU A 645 -24.40 10.25 28.02
N GLN A 646 -25.65 10.50 27.60
CA GLN A 646 -26.70 9.51 27.56
C GLN A 646 -26.86 8.98 26.14
N ALA A 647 -27.14 7.67 26.04
CA ALA A 647 -27.48 7.07 24.77
C ALA A 647 -28.67 7.80 24.14
N PRO A 648 -28.70 7.93 22.80
CA PRO A 648 -29.91 8.33 22.11
C PRO A 648 -31.07 7.43 22.54
N SER A 649 -32.26 8.01 22.64
CA SER A 649 -33.47 7.20 22.82
C SER A 649 -33.60 6.24 21.63
N PRO A 650 -33.83 4.93 21.84
CA PRO A 650 -33.96 4.00 20.74
C PRO A 650 -35.07 4.40 19.76
N THR A 651 -34.70 4.56 18.50
CA THR A 651 -35.56 4.93 17.37
C THR A 651 -35.79 3.73 16.46
N ALA A 652 -37.01 3.61 15.94
CA ALA A 652 -37.28 2.67 14.86
C ALA A 652 -36.51 3.07 13.59
N PRO A 653 -36.11 2.11 12.75
CA PRO A 653 -35.40 2.43 11.51
C PRO A 653 -36.24 3.31 10.58
N VAL A 654 -35.63 4.31 9.97
CA VAL A 654 -36.27 5.23 9.01
C VAL A 654 -35.42 5.28 7.75
N VAL A 655 -36.06 5.15 6.58
CA VAL A 655 -35.38 5.31 5.30
C VAL A 655 -35.09 6.80 5.06
N CYS A 656 -33.82 7.15 4.97
CA CYS A 656 -33.35 8.52 4.70
C CYS A 656 -32.99 8.72 3.23
N ALA A 657 -32.55 7.66 2.55
CA ALA A 657 -32.33 7.65 1.12
C ALA A 657 -32.78 6.31 0.53
N GLU A 658 -33.67 6.38 -0.46
CA GLU A 658 -34.12 5.21 -1.19
C GLU A 658 -33.04 4.74 -2.18
N PRO A 659 -32.96 3.42 -2.44
CA PRO A 659 -32.11 2.94 -3.51
C PRO A 659 -32.62 3.41 -4.87
N ALA A 660 -31.71 3.95 -5.68
CA ALA A 660 -32.05 4.40 -7.02
C ALA A 660 -32.23 3.22 -7.97
N SER A 661 -33.27 3.26 -8.80
CA SER A 661 -33.36 2.38 -9.96
C SER A 661 -32.23 2.67 -10.93
N VAL A 662 -31.60 1.63 -11.46
CA VAL A 662 -30.46 1.73 -12.37
C VAL A 662 -30.82 1.09 -13.71
N GLU A 663 -30.53 1.81 -14.79
CA GLU A 663 -30.48 1.22 -16.11
C GLU A 663 -29.04 0.89 -16.48
N ALA A 664 -28.78 -0.39 -16.71
CA ALA A 664 -27.46 -0.91 -17.04
C ALA A 664 -27.50 -1.74 -18.32
N TYR A 665 -26.32 -2.04 -18.85
CA TYR A 665 -26.20 -2.97 -19.95
C TYR A 665 -26.27 -4.41 -19.45
N ARG A 666 -26.56 -5.34 -20.37
CA ARG A 666 -26.66 -6.76 -20.03
C ARG A 666 -25.33 -7.27 -19.48
N GLY A 667 -25.36 -7.95 -18.33
CA GLY A 667 -24.16 -8.51 -17.69
C GLY A 667 -23.31 -7.49 -16.93
N GLU A 668 -23.68 -6.22 -16.95
CA GLU A 668 -23.01 -5.19 -16.16
C GLU A 668 -23.34 -5.39 -14.67
N ARG A 669 -22.34 -5.30 -13.80
CA ARG A 669 -22.54 -5.31 -12.36
C ARG A 669 -22.94 -3.91 -11.91
N VAL A 670 -24.08 -3.81 -11.24
CA VAL A 670 -24.59 -2.57 -10.67
C VAL A 670 -24.60 -2.65 -9.15
N ARG A 671 -24.48 -1.49 -8.51
CA ARG A 671 -24.65 -1.35 -7.07
C ARG A 671 -25.91 -0.54 -6.77
N LEU A 672 -26.69 -1.04 -5.83
CA LEU A 672 -27.81 -0.33 -5.20
C LEU A 672 -27.38 0.03 -3.79
N ALA A 673 -27.75 1.21 -3.31
CA ALA A 673 -27.42 1.67 -1.96
C ALA A 673 -28.61 2.41 -1.36
N ALA A 674 -28.87 2.21 -0.08
CA ALA A 674 -29.91 2.92 0.66
C ALA A 674 -29.34 3.43 1.99
N ALA A 675 -29.91 4.50 2.52
CA ALA A 675 -29.51 5.05 3.81
C ALA A 675 -30.63 4.91 4.84
N ILE A 676 -30.30 4.37 6.02
CA ILE A 676 -31.25 4.13 7.11
C ILE A 676 -30.75 4.83 8.38
N ASP A 677 -31.56 5.70 8.99
CA ASP A 677 -31.31 6.27 10.32
C ASP A 677 -32.04 5.43 11.38
N ALA A 678 -31.30 4.93 12.37
CA ALA A 678 -31.85 4.20 13.50
C ALA A 678 -30.86 4.17 14.68
N TRP A 679 -31.40 4.06 15.89
CA TRP A 679 -30.63 3.72 17.09
C TRP A 679 -31.33 2.62 17.91
N PRO A 680 -30.65 1.53 18.28
CA PRO A 680 -29.33 1.10 17.79
C PRO A 680 -29.30 0.91 16.26
N PRO A 681 -28.10 0.86 15.63
CA PRO A 681 -27.95 0.57 14.21
C PRO A 681 -28.71 -0.71 13.81
N PRO A 682 -29.40 -0.72 12.67
CA PRO A 682 -30.21 -1.87 12.27
C PRO A 682 -29.36 -2.97 11.63
N THR A 683 -29.89 -4.19 11.61
CA THR A 683 -29.40 -5.24 10.71
C THR A 683 -30.06 -5.11 9.34
N TYR A 684 -29.31 -5.38 8.29
CA TYR A 684 -29.76 -5.25 6.91
C TYR A 684 -29.98 -6.60 6.25
N GLN A 685 -31.02 -6.71 5.42
CA GLN A 685 -31.23 -7.85 4.53
C GLN A 685 -31.87 -7.38 3.22
N TRP A 686 -31.21 -7.68 2.10
CA TRP A 686 -31.78 -7.45 0.77
C TRP A 686 -32.64 -8.61 0.31
N TYR A 687 -33.74 -8.28 -0.38
CA TYR A 687 -34.66 -9.23 -0.99
C TYR A 687 -34.85 -8.91 -2.47
N ARG A 688 -34.89 -9.96 -3.30
CA ARG A 688 -35.33 -9.86 -4.69
C ARG A 688 -36.84 -10.10 -4.77
N LEU A 689 -37.58 -9.20 -5.40
CA LEU A 689 -39.02 -9.35 -5.61
C LEU A 689 -39.28 -10.14 -6.90
N GLU A 690 -40.09 -11.19 -6.80
CA GLU A 690 -40.61 -11.93 -7.96
C GLU A 690 -41.97 -11.37 -8.39
N ILE A 691 -42.18 -11.22 -9.70
CA ILE A 691 -43.50 -10.92 -10.28
C ILE A 691 -44.19 -12.27 -10.49
N LYS A 692 -45.21 -12.60 -9.68
CA LYS A 692 -46.17 -13.63 -10.07
C LYS A 692 -47.26 -12.98 -10.91
N ALA A 693 -47.31 -13.32 -12.20
CA ALA A 693 -48.54 -13.21 -12.94
C ALA A 693 -49.48 -14.31 -12.41
N ASP A 694 -50.56 -13.94 -11.74
CA ASP A 694 -51.59 -14.92 -11.40
C ASP A 694 -52.06 -15.62 -12.68
N LEU A 695 -52.06 -16.96 -12.68
CA LEU A 695 -52.61 -17.75 -13.77
C LEU A 695 -54.11 -17.39 -13.91
N PRO A 696 -54.62 -17.19 -15.15
CA PRO A 696 -56.02 -16.81 -15.34
C PRO A 696 -56.95 -17.93 -14.84
N ASP A 697 -57.87 -17.58 -13.94
CA ASP A 697 -59.14 -18.30 -13.79
C ASP A 697 -60.00 -17.87 -14.99
N GLU A 698 -60.38 -18.81 -15.86
CA GLU A 698 -61.04 -18.57 -17.16
C GLU A 698 -62.45 -17.95 -17.08
N SER A 699 -62.86 -17.35 -15.96
CA SER A 699 -64.27 -17.05 -15.72
C SER A 699 -64.68 -15.60 -15.48
N GLN A 700 -63.80 -14.58 -15.42
CA GLN A 700 -64.27 -13.18 -15.26
C GLN A 700 -63.43 -12.12 -15.98
N ASP A 701 -64.13 -11.23 -16.68
CA ASP A 701 -63.67 -10.20 -17.62
C ASP A 701 -63.55 -8.82 -16.94
N GLU A 702 -62.59 -8.68 -15.99
CA GLU A 702 -62.14 -7.39 -15.47
C GLU A 702 -60.60 -7.31 -15.41
N PRO A 703 -59.99 -6.15 -15.70
CA PRO A 703 -58.54 -5.98 -15.61
C PRO A 703 -58.10 -6.07 -14.15
N ARG A 704 -57.32 -7.11 -13.80
CA ARG A 704 -56.74 -7.23 -12.46
C ARG A 704 -55.37 -6.56 -12.39
N ASP A 705 -55.19 -5.77 -11.34
CA ASP A 705 -53.92 -5.19 -10.93
C ASP A 705 -52.86 -6.28 -10.70
N VAL A 706 -51.64 -6.05 -11.19
CA VAL A 706 -50.49 -6.92 -10.93
C VAL A 706 -50.12 -6.77 -9.45
N HIS A 707 -50.54 -7.74 -8.62
CA HIS A 707 -50.10 -7.83 -7.23
C HIS A 707 -48.66 -8.35 -7.20
N LEU A 708 -47.69 -7.42 -7.17
CA LEU A 708 -46.39 -7.72 -6.59
C LEU A 708 -46.61 -8.25 -5.17
N TYR A 709 -45.80 -9.19 -4.70
CA TYR A 709 -45.75 -9.56 -3.29
C TYR A 709 -45.40 -8.31 -2.45
N LEU A 710 -46.41 -7.51 -2.14
CA LEU A 710 -46.37 -6.31 -1.29
C LEU A 710 -47.06 -6.61 0.05
N SER A 711 -47.15 -7.88 0.45
CA SER A 711 -47.56 -8.25 1.80
C SER A 711 -46.54 -7.72 2.83
N ASP A 712 -47.00 -7.52 4.06
CA ASP A 712 -46.15 -7.14 5.20
C ASP A 712 -45.13 -8.25 5.58
N GLU A 713 -45.32 -9.47 5.06
CA GLU A 713 -44.38 -10.59 5.22
C GLU A 713 -43.66 -10.88 3.89
N LEU A 714 -42.37 -10.55 3.81
CA LEU A 714 -41.48 -10.93 2.71
C LEU A 714 -41.03 -12.39 2.91
N PRO A 715 -41.17 -13.29 1.91
CA PRO A 715 -40.76 -14.67 2.08
C PRO A 715 -39.24 -14.81 2.30
N SER A 716 -38.84 -15.63 3.26
CA SER A 716 -37.42 -15.85 3.60
C SER A 716 -36.59 -16.40 2.43
N HIS A 717 -37.20 -17.12 1.48
CA HIS A 717 -36.51 -17.65 0.29
C HIS A 717 -36.09 -16.57 -0.71
N ASN A 718 -36.62 -15.35 -0.60
CA ASN A 718 -36.24 -14.21 -1.45
C ASN A 718 -35.05 -13.42 -0.90
N ALA A 719 -34.62 -13.72 0.33
CA ALA A 719 -33.45 -13.09 0.94
C ALA A 719 -32.20 -13.46 0.14
N LEU A 720 -31.40 -12.46 -0.22
CA LEU A 720 -30.12 -12.66 -0.88
C LEU A 720 -29.05 -13.01 0.18
N PRO A 721 -28.50 -14.24 0.17
CA PRO A 721 -27.53 -14.64 1.18
C PRO A 721 -26.28 -13.75 1.14
N GLY A 722 -25.81 -13.29 2.30
CA GLY A 722 -24.62 -12.45 2.43
C GLY A 722 -24.82 -10.95 2.11
N ALA A 723 -26.00 -10.55 1.62
CA ALA A 723 -26.34 -9.14 1.36
C ALA A 723 -26.83 -8.44 2.63
N THR A 724 -25.93 -8.29 3.61
CA THR A 724 -26.22 -7.79 4.95
C THR A 724 -25.69 -6.39 5.23
N THR A 725 -25.39 -5.63 4.18
CA THR A 725 -25.00 -4.21 4.27
C THR A 725 -26.05 -3.34 3.58
N SER A 726 -25.91 -2.03 3.76
CA SER A 726 -26.73 -1.01 3.09
C SER A 726 -26.53 -0.94 1.57
N VAL A 727 -25.53 -1.67 1.03
CA VAL A 727 -25.20 -1.73 -0.40
C VAL A 727 -25.39 -3.15 -0.91
N LEU A 728 -26.02 -3.28 -2.07
CA LEU A 728 -26.20 -4.52 -2.78
C LEU A 728 -25.52 -4.44 -4.14
N GLU A 729 -24.65 -5.40 -4.44
CA GLU A 729 -24.07 -5.57 -5.78
C GLU A 729 -24.75 -6.73 -6.50
N VAL A 730 -25.30 -6.46 -7.69
CA VAL A 730 -26.05 -7.43 -8.50
C VAL A 730 -25.72 -7.26 -9.98
N GLU A 731 -25.83 -8.34 -10.73
CA GLU A 731 -25.70 -8.31 -12.19
C GLU A 731 -27.02 -7.87 -12.84
N ALA A 732 -26.93 -7.05 -13.88
CA ALA A 732 -28.09 -6.62 -14.65
C ALA A 732 -28.80 -7.81 -15.31
N PRO A 733 -30.16 -7.81 -15.35
CA PRO A 733 -30.92 -8.95 -15.84
C PRO A 733 -30.65 -9.24 -17.32
N GLU A 734 -30.67 -10.53 -17.69
CA GLU A 734 -30.40 -10.95 -19.08
C GLU A 734 -31.49 -10.51 -20.07
N SER A 735 -32.72 -10.21 -19.63
CA SER A 735 -33.85 -9.89 -20.51
C SER A 735 -34.57 -8.59 -20.14
N VAL A 736 -35.00 -7.84 -21.16
CA VAL A 736 -35.73 -6.56 -21.02
C VAL A 736 -37.14 -6.77 -20.45
N THR A 737 -37.67 -7.99 -20.54
CA THR A 737 -39.08 -8.33 -20.25
C THR A 737 -39.39 -8.46 -18.75
N SER A 738 -38.41 -8.37 -17.85
CA SER A 738 -38.66 -8.41 -16.40
C SER A 738 -37.62 -7.60 -15.63
N PRO A 739 -37.89 -6.33 -15.28
CA PRO A 739 -36.99 -5.57 -14.41
C PRO A 739 -36.84 -6.31 -13.07
N ALA A 740 -35.60 -6.59 -12.67
CA ALA A 740 -35.33 -7.19 -11.37
C ALA A 740 -35.52 -6.10 -10.30
N ARG A 741 -36.42 -6.32 -9.35
CA ARG A 741 -36.69 -5.35 -8.28
C ARG A 741 -36.11 -5.83 -6.97
N TYR A 742 -35.49 -4.92 -6.25
CA TYR A 742 -34.82 -5.20 -4.99
C TYR A 742 -35.34 -4.26 -3.91
N VAL A 743 -35.51 -4.79 -2.71
CA VAL A 743 -35.86 -4.01 -1.52
C VAL A 743 -34.87 -4.35 -0.40
N LEU A 744 -34.52 -3.34 0.37
CA LEU A 744 -33.78 -3.50 1.62
C LEU A 744 -34.77 -3.49 2.78
N VAL A 745 -34.64 -4.45 3.69
CA VAL A 745 -35.28 -4.42 5.00
C VAL A 745 -34.22 -4.14 6.05
N ALA A 746 -34.47 -3.13 6.89
CA ALA A 746 -33.62 -2.79 8.02
C ALA A 746 -34.41 -2.97 9.31
N THR A 747 -33.84 -3.71 10.27
CA THR A 747 -34.52 -4.13 11.51
C THR A 747 -33.68 -3.82 12.73
N ASN A 748 -34.30 -3.28 13.78
CA ASN A 748 -33.73 -3.22 15.12
C ASN A 748 -34.80 -3.57 16.18
N GLU A 749 -34.46 -3.43 17.46
CA GLU A 749 -35.37 -3.76 18.58
C GLU A 749 -36.66 -2.92 18.63
N ARG A 750 -36.72 -1.79 17.92
CA ARG A 750 -37.86 -0.86 17.90
C ARG A 750 -38.77 -1.07 16.69
N GLY A 751 -38.34 -1.84 15.70
CA GLY A 751 -39.16 -2.17 14.54
C GLY A 751 -38.34 -2.49 13.29
N SER A 752 -39.03 -2.57 12.16
CA SER A 752 -38.42 -2.74 10.84
C SER A 752 -38.95 -1.70 9.88
N VAL A 753 -38.11 -1.29 8.93
CA VAL A 753 -38.51 -0.47 7.78
C VAL A 753 -38.07 -1.16 6.50
N ARG A 754 -38.80 -0.88 5.42
CA ARG A 754 -38.54 -1.40 4.08
C ARG A 754 -38.40 -0.23 3.12
N THR A 755 -37.39 -0.27 2.25
CA THR A 755 -37.22 0.72 1.18
C THR A 755 -38.28 0.56 0.09
N GLN A 756 -38.45 1.59 -0.73
CA GLN A 756 -39.11 1.42 -2.01
C GLN A 756 -38.33 0.43 -2.89
N PRO A 757 -39.02 -0.31 -3.78
CA PRO A 757 -38.34 -1.20 -4.72
C PRO A 757 -37.49 -0.41 -5.71
N ALA A 758 -36.19 -0.67 -5.73
CA ALA A 758 -35.30 -0.23 -6.81
C ALA A 758 -35.31 -1.26 -7.93
N SER A 759 -35.47 -0.81 -9.17
CA SER A 759 -35.38 -1.69 -10.34
C SER A 759 -34.00 -1.62 -10.96
N VAL A 760 -33.43 -2.78 -11.27
CA VAL A 760 -32.35 -2.91 -12.24
C VAL A 760 -32.99 -3.31 -13.56
N SER A 761 -32.93 -2.40 -14.53
CA SER A 761 -33.49 -2.59 -15.87
C SER A 761 -32.41 -2.43 -16.94
N LEU A 762 -32.71 -2.94 -18.13
CA LEU A 762 -31.85 -2.74 -19.29
C LEU A 762 -32.17 -1.38 -19.93
N ARG A 763 -31.14 -0.62 -20.33
CA ARG A 763 -31.30 0.66 -21.05
C ARG A 763 -32.11 0.49 -22.33
N SER A 764 -33.11 1.35 -22.58
CA SER A 764 -33.90 1.36 -23.81
C SER A 764 -33.30 2.30 -24.86
N GLY A 765 -32.89 1.76 -26.01
CA GLY A 765 -32.39 2.54 -27.15
C GLY A 765 -30.88 2.44 -27.33
N GLU A 766 -30.49 2.07 -28.55
CA GLU A 766 -29.14 1.73 -29.02
C GLU A 766 -28.50 0.51 -28.34
N ALA A 767 -28.43 -0.57 -29.12
CA ALA A 767 -27.41 -1.59 -28.91
C ALA A 767 -26.06 -0.90 -28.79
N GLN A 768 -25.35 -1.26 -27.72
CA GLN A 768 -23.99 -0.85 -27.43
C GLN A 768 -23.13 -0.77 -28.68
N ARG A 769 -22.18 0.16 -28.67
CA ARG A 769 -20.92 -0.03 -29.36
C ARG A 769 -20.23 -1.21 -28.68
N GLY A 770 -20.64 -2.40 -29.09
CA GLY A 770 -20.24 -3.63 -28.47
C GLY A 770 -18.82 -4.03 -28.85
N VAL A 771 -18.18 -4.83 -28.00
CA VAL A 771 -16.98 -5.56 -28.42
C VAL A 771 -17.47 -6.67 -29.36
N PRO A 772 -17.03 -6.72 -30.63
CA PRO A 772 -17.44 -7.78 -31.55
C PRO A 772 -17.19 -9.15 -30.91
N ALA A 773 -18.12 -10.10 -31.12
CA ALA A 773 -17.95 -11.45 -30.63
C ALA A 773 -16.55 -12.00 -31.01
N ARG A 774 -15.87 -12.61 -30.03
CA ARG A 774 -14.61 -13.34 -30.20
C ARG A 774 -14.82 -14.73 -29.66
N VAL A 775 -14.35 -15.72 -30.41
CA VAL A 775 -14.46 -17.13 -30.06
C VAL A 775 -13.06 -17.70 -30.02
N GLY A 776 -12.67 -18.22 -28.86
CA GLY A 776 -11.43 -18.95 -28.68
C GLY A 776 -11.41 -20.25 -29.49
N ALA A 777 -10.26 -20.94 -29.47
CA ALA A 777 -10.19 -22.29 -30.02
C ALA A 777 -11.09 -23.25 -29.23
N ILE A 778 -11.70 -24.23 -29.90
CA ILE A 778 -12.49 -25.26 -29.20
C ILE A 778 -11.52 -26.20 -28.48
N THR A 779 -11.65 -26.25 -27.15
CA THR A 779 -11.03 -27.27 -26.31
C THR A 779 -11.86 -28.54 -26.40
N VAL A 780 -11.19 -29.69 -26.52
CA VAL A 780 -11.83 -30.98 -26.74
C VAL A 780 -11.30 -31.95 -25.69
N GLU A 781 -12.21 -32.58 -24.96
CA GLU A 781 -11.91 -33.52 -23.90
C GLU A 781 -12.81 -34.76 -24.04
N ALA A 782 -12.26 -35.96 -23.82
CA ALA A 782 -13.07 -37.17 -23.73
C ALA A 782 -13.55 -37.34 -22.29
N VAL A 783 -14.86 -37.33 -22.07
CA VAL A 783 -15.44 -37.40 -20.72
C VAL A 783 -15.46 -38.84 -20.18
N MET A 784 -15.58 -39.85 -21.07
CA MET A 784 -15.39 -41.27 -20.71
C MET A 784 -14.88 -42.09 -21.91
N GLY A 785 -13.63 -42.59 -21.84
CA GLY A 785 -13.02 -43.54 -22.78
C GLY A 785 -11.57 -43.20 -23.18
N GLU A 786 -10.67 -44.19 -23.19
CA GLU A 786 -9.19 -44.01 -23.22
C GLU A 786 -8.52 -43.73 -24.58
N ASN A 787 -9.23 -43.49 -25.69
CA ASN A 787 -8.58 -43.29 -26.99
C ASN A 787 -9.11 -42.07 -27.75
N LEU A 788 -8.52 -40.91 -27.44
CA LEU A 788 -8.69 -39.67 -28.20
C LEU A 788 -7.30 -39.16 -28.60
N SER A 789 -7.05 -39.04 -29.91
CA SER A 789 -5.80 -38.45 -30.44
C SER A 789 -6.10 -37.22 -31.27
N MET A 790 -5.39 -36.13 -31.04
CA MET A 790 -5.62 -34.84 -31.69
C MET A 790 -4.39 -34.38 -32.46
N SER A 791 -4.61 -33.74 -33.61
CA SER A 791 -3.55 -33.10 -34.39
C SER A 791 -4.07 -31.79 -35.01
N GLY A 792 -3.23 -30.77 -35.17
CA GLY A 792 -3.62 -29.49 -35.75
C GLY A 792 -2.83 -28.31 -35.17
N ASP A 793 -3.20 -27.10 -35.56
CA ASP A 793 -2.53 -25.83 -35.18
C ASP A 793 -3.13 -25.17 -33.93
N GLY A 794 -3.97 -25.91 -33.20
CA GLY A 794 -4.67 -25.41 -32.02
C GLY A 794 -5.99 -24.70 -32.35
N ALA A 795 -6.12 -23.98 -33.46
CA ALA A 795 -7.38 -23.36 -33.88
C ALA A 795 -8.24 -24.33 -34.71
N ASN A 796 -7.65 -25.05 -35.66
CA ASN A 796 -8.28 -26.12 -36.42
C ASN A 796 -7.66 -27.47 -36.04
N ARG A 797 -8.49 -28.42 -35.62
CA ARG A 797 -8.04 -29.70 -35.06
C ARG A 797 -8.68 -30.86 -35.79
N ILE A 798 -7.96 -31.97 -35.92
CA ILE A 798 -8.50 -33.28 -36.28
C ILE A 798 -8.48 -34.14 -35.02
N VAL A 799 -9.64 -34.56 -34.57
CA VAL A 799 -9.83 -35.41 -33.38
C VAL A 799 -10.20 -36.80 -33.87
N THR A 800 -9.33 -37.77 -33.59
CA THR A 800 -9.59 -39.17 -33.86
C THR A 800 -10.09 -39.85 -32.58
N ILE A 801 -11.28 -40.44 -32.62
CA ILE A 801 -12.01 -40.94 -31.44
C ILE A 801 -12.83 -42.18 -31.80
N SER A 802 -12.94 -43.15 -30.89
CA SER A 802 -13.78 -44.35 -31.10
C SER A 802 -15.28 -44.06 -31.00
N ALA A 803 -16.10 -44.79 -31.77
CA ALA A 803 -17.55 -44.71 -31.67
C ALA A 803 -18.05 -45.17 -30.29
N GLY A 804 -19.03 -44.46 -29.72
CA GLY A 804 -19.61 -44.69 -28.40
C GLY A 804 -18.99 -43.83 -27.28
N THR A 805 -17.92 -43.07 -27.57
CA THR A 805 -17.25 -42.19 -26.60
C THR A 805 -18.01 -40.87 -26.42
N VAL A 806 -18.06 -40.37 -25.18
CA VAL A 806 -18.60 -39.04 -24.88
C VAL A 806 -17.54 -37.98 -25.17
N LEU A 807 -17.74 -37.19 -26.23
CA LEU A 807 -16.91 -36.04 -26.57
C LEU A 807 -17.46 -34.80 -25.89
N GLY A 808 -16.66 -34.20 -25.01
CA GLY A 808 -16.87 -32.87 -24.48
C GLY A 808 -16.08 -31.84 -25.30
N CYS A 809 -16.73 -30.75 -25.65
CA CYS A 809 -16.10 -29.61 -26.27
C CYS A 809 -16.45 -28.36 -25.45
N SER A 810 -15.47 -27.50 -25.19
CA SER A 810 -15.68 -26.22 -24.53
C SER A 810 -15.03 -25.11 -25.35
N VAL A 811 -15.57 -23.90 -25.23
CA VAL A 811 -15.05 -22.73 -25.91
C VAL A 811 -15.19 -21.50 -25.03
N GLU A 812 -14.13 -20.70 -24.99
CA GLU A 812 -14.20 -19.38 -24.39
C GLU A 812 -14.74 -18.40 -25.42
N VAL A 813 -15.76 -17.65 -25.00
CA VAL A 813 -16.35 -16.62 -25.83
C VAL A 813 -16.33 -15.33 -25.04
N SER A 814 -15.95 -14.25 -25.73
CA SER A 814 -16.02 -12.89 -25.22
C SER A 814 -16.66 -11.99 -26.25
N GLY A 815 -17.11 -10.84 -25.81
CA GLY A 815 -17.91 -9.91 -26.61
C GLY A 815 -18.88 -9.21 -25.68
N ASP A 816 -19.29 -8.00 -26.07
CA ASP A 816 -20.20 -7.19 -25.29
C ASP A 816 -21.25 -6.63 -26.25
N PRO A 817 -22.54 -6.96 -26.14
CA PRO A 817 -23.12 -7.94 -25.21
C PRO A 817 -22.50 -9.32 -25.41
N TYR A 818 -22.51 -10.15 -24.34
CA TYR A 818 -22.01 -11.52 -24.42
C TYR A 818 -22.67 -12.27 -25.58
N PRO A 819 -21.89 -12.91 -26.49
CA PRO A 819 -22.47 -13.49 -27.70
C PRO A 819 -23.38 -14.68 -27.44
N THR A 820 -24.46 -14.76 -28.21
CA THR A 820 -25.25 -16.00 -28.33
C THR A 820 -24.44 -17.05 -29.07
N LEU A 821 -24.41 -18.28 -28.58
CA LEU A 821 -23.64 -19.37 -29.16
C LEU A 821 -24.55 -20.32 -29.91
N GLN A 822 -24.03 -20.86 -31.01
CA GLN A 822 -24.67 -21.93 -31.74
C GLN A 822 -23.59 -22.92 -32.17
N TRP A 823 -23.61 -24.12 -31.61
CA TRP A 823 -22.79 -25.21 -32.10
C TRP A 823 -23.31 -25.66 -33.46
N GLN A 824 -22.40 -25.80 -34.42
CA GLN A 824 -22.71 -26.18 -35.78
C GLN A 824 -21.91 -27.40 -36.19
N VAL A 825 -22.52 -28.25 -37.01
CA VAL A 825 -21.88 -29.41 -37.62
C VAL A 825 -21.93 -29.29 -39.14
N LEU A 826 -20.79 -29.53 -39.78
CA LEU A 826 -20.71 -29.77 -41.23
C LEU A 826 -20.49 -31.26 -41.42
N ARG A 827 -21.51 -31.97 -41.91
CA ARG A 827 -21.42 -33.42 -42.14
C ARG A 827 -20.45 -33.72 -43.28
N SER A 828 -19.83 -34.89 -43.24
CA SER A 828 -18.85 -35.31 -44.25
C SER A 828 -19.45 -35.26 -45.66
N GLY A 829 -18.86 -34.46 -46.55
CA GLY A 829 -19.33 -34.25 -47.93
C GLY A 829 -20.44 -33.21 -48.11
N ALA A 830 -20.98 -32.62 -47.03
CA ALA A 830 -21.90 -31.50 -47.12
C ALA A 830 -21.17 -30.17 -47.37
N VAL A 831 -21.86 -29.19 -47.95
CA VAL A 831 -21.32 -27.85 -48.24
C VAL A 831 -21.78 -26.79 -47.24
N ASP A 832 -22.93 -26.99 -46.60
CA ASP A 832 -23.54 -26.04 -45.66
C ASP A 832 -23.51 -26.55 -44.22
N TRP A 833 -23.28 -25.64 -43.29
CA TRP A 833 -23.28 -25.93 -41.85
C TRP A 833 -24.70 -26.07 -41.32
N GLU A 834 -24.93 -27.09 -40.49
CA GLU A 834 -26.21 -27.33 -39.80
C GLU A 834 -26.08 -26.96 -38.32
N ASP A 835 -27.06 -26.23 -37.79
CA ASP A 835 -27.16 -25.95 -36.36
C ASP A 835 -27.50 -27.23 -35.58
N LEU A 836 -26.76 -27.50 -34.50
CA LEU A 836 -27.11 -28.55 -33.56
C LEU A 836 -28.23 -28.02 -32.63
N PRO A 837 -29.45 -28.58 -32.70
CA PRO A 837 -30.60 -27.97 -32.04
C PRO A 837 -30.43 -27.88 -30.52
N GLY A 838 -30.68 -26.69 -29.96
CA GLY A 838 -30.64 -26.42 -28.52
C GLY A 838 -29.24 -26.37 -27.90
N GLN A 839 -28.18 -26.30 -28.72
CA GLN A 839 -26.79 -26.30 -28.26
C GLN A 839 -26.20 -24.88 -28.31
N SER A 840 -26.50 -24.09 -27.28
CA SER A 840 -26.10 -22.68 -27.18
C SER A 840 -25.25 -22.34 -25.95
N ALA A 841 -24.70 -23.36 -25.29
CA ALA A 841 -23.78 -23.19 -24.16
C ALA A 841 -22.31 -23.15 -24.64
N THR A 842 -21.43 -22.62 -23.79
CA THR A 842 -19.97 -22.64 -24.01
C THR A 842 -19.40 -24.05 -23.99
N THR A 843 -20.18 -25.02 -23.51
CA THR A 843 -19.84 -26.44 -23.55
C THR A 843 -20.87 -27.21 -24.38
N TRP A 844 -20.38 -28.19 -25.14
CA TRP A 844 -21.17 -29.15 -25.89
C TRP A 844 -20.65 -30.54 -25.61
N THR A 845 -21.51 -31.42 -25.14
CA THR A 845 -21.14 -32.81 -24.86
C THR A 845 -22.07 -33.75 -25.60
N ARG A 846 -21.49 -34.74 -26.30
CA ARG A 846 -22.28 -35.73 -27.03
C ARG A 846 -21.58 -37.08 -27.13
N ILE A 847 -22.35 -38.15 -27.07
CA ILE A 847 -21.89 -39.49 -27.45
C ILE A 847 -21.69 -39.50 -28.97
N ILE A 848 -20.45 -39.75 -29.41
CA ILE A 848 -20.08 -39.74 -30.81
C ILE A 848 -20.27 -41.14 -31.39
N ASP A 849 -21.13 -41.27 -32.39
CA ASP A 849 -21.30 -42.49 -33.17
C ASP A 849 -20.65 -42.38 -34.55
N THR A 850 -20.70 -43.45 -35.35
CA THR A 850 -20.06 -43.52 -36.67
C THR A 850 -20.61 -42.50 -37.68
N SER A 851 -21.78 -41.88 -37.43
CA SER A 851 -22.35 -40.85 -38.32
C SER A 851 -21.58 -39.52 -38.28
N PHE A 852 -20.73 -39.32 -37.27
CA PHE A 852 -19.87 -38.14 -37.16
C PHE A 852 -18.53 -38.30 -37.89
N ASN A 853 -18.26 -39.44 -38.54
CA ASN A 853 -16.99 -39.65 -39.22
C ASN A 853 -16.78 -38.70 -40.41
N GLY A 854 -15.73 -37.89 -40.33
CA GLY A 854 -15.42 -36.82 -41.27
C GLY A 854 -16.23 -35.53 -41.05
N ALA A 855 -17.10 -35.47 -40.04
CA ALA A 855 -17.86 -34.26 -39.72
C ALA A 855 -16.95 -33.22 -39.07
N LYS A 856 -17.25 -31.94 -39.30
CA LYS A 856 -16.56 -30.82 -38.66
C LYS A 856 -17.50 -30.12 -37.69
N LEU A 857 -16.98 -29.73 -36.54
CA LEU A 857 -17.70 -28.96 -35.51
C LEU A 857 -17.08 -27.58 -35.41
N ARG A 858 -17.92 -26.57 -35.18
CA ARG A 858 -17.50 -25.22 -34.81
C ARG A 858 -18.55 -24.58 -33.91
N VAL A 859 -18.18 -23.48 -33.28
CA VAL A 859 -19.13 -22.60 -32.58
C VAL A 859 -19.22 -21.29 -33.33
N GLN A 860 -20.44 -20.87 -33.63
CA GLN A 860 -20.72 -19.51 -34.06
C GLN A 860 -21.19 -18.71 -32.85
N ALA A 861 -20.50 -17.63 -32.56
CA ALA A 861 -20.86 -16.65 -31.55
C ALA A 861 -21.33 -15.38 -32.22
N THR A 862 -22.57 -14.97 -31.93
CA THR A 862 -23.19 -13.79 -32.54
C THR A 862 -23.63 -12.83 -31.44
N ASN A 863 -23.14 -11.59 -31.51
CA ASN A 863 -23.71 -10.45 -30.81
C ASN A 863 -24.04 -9.32 -31.80
N PRO A 864 -24.76 -8.26 -31.37
CA PRO A 864 -25.08 -7.14 -32.24
C PRO A 864 -23.86 -6.39 -32.83
N ALA A 865 -22.66 -6.54 -32.25
CA ALA A 865 -21.42 -5.91 -32.71
C ALA A 865 -20.63 -6.76 -33.73
N GLY A 866 -20.99 -8.03 -33.91
CA GLY A 866 -20.38 -8.90 -34.91
C GLY A 866 -20.60 -10.39 -34.64
N THR A 867 -20.30 -11.20 -35.64
CA THR A 867 -20.31 -12.66 -35.54
C THR A 867 -18.90 -13.18 -35.72
N ALA A 868 -18.46 -14.03 -34.81
CA ALA A 868 -17.22 -14.79 -34.94
C ALA A 868 -17.50 -16.28 -34.91
N THR A 869 -16.69 -17.05 -35.62
CA THR A 869 -16.73 -18.51 -35.58
C THR A 869 -15.40 -19.02 -35.07
N SER A 870 -15.43 -20.04 -34.21
CA SER A 870 -14.22 -20.77 -33.82
C SER A 870 -13.54 -21.37 -35.05
N GLY A 871 -12.28 -21.79 -34.90
CA GLY A 871 -11.71 -22.78 -35.81
C GLY A 871 -12.45 -24.12 -35.71
N MET A 872 -12.12 -25.06 -36.60
CA MET A 872 -12.91 -26.27 -36.83
C MET A 872 -12.32 -27.50 -36.13
N VAL A 873 -13.17 -28.31 -35.52
CA VAL A 873 -12.82 -29.65 -35.03
C VAL A 873 -13.34 -30.71 -36.00
N THR A 874 -12.46 -31.35 -36.75
CA THR A 874 -12.81 -32.44 -37.67
C THR A 874 -12.73 -33.78 -36.94
N LEU A 875 -13.81 -34.54 -36.93
CA LEU A 875 -13.87 -35.84 -36.28
C LEU A 875 -13.46 -36.96 -37.25
N ARG A 876 -12.59 -37.86 -36.79
CA ARG A 876 -12.28 -39.14 -37.46
C ARG A 876 -12.65 -40.28 -36.52
N ILE A 877 -13.60 -41.11 -36.93
CA ILE A 877 -14.07 -42.19 -36.07
C ILE A 877 -13.32 -43.47 -36.41
N GLN A 878 -12.70 -44.07 -35.38
CA GLN A 878 -11.97 -45.35 -35.46
C GLN A 878 -12.86 -46.54 -35.17
#